data_AF-A0A0N0GW99-F1
#
_entry.id   AF-A0A0N0GW99-F1
#
_cell.length_a   1.000
_cell.length_b   1.000
_cell.length_c   1.000
_cell.angle_alpha   90.00
_cell.angle_beta   90.00
_cell.angle_gamma   90.00
#
_symmetry.space_group_name_H-M   'P 1'
#
loop_
_entity.id
_entity.type
_entity.pdbx_description
1 polymer ?
#
loop_
_entity_poly.entity_id
_entity_poly.type
_entity_poly.pdbx_seq_one_letter_code
_entity_poly.pdbx_strand_id
1 'polypeptide(L)'
;MRTMDFRLVGRSSAAQSLVSWLASDAPDDHVRIVTGDPGCGKSWLVSWLVMAADTDARAFIDRSVAPAPPPNAFDLVTEARGRTRREILAEIEESLLPGSAPVDPLPAGVSLPSSALYRAAKRRGTPFTVALLDTALAGRTSLSRASHRLLEEELLSLVRPGGVTRKRLDNGAEPLRLLLDLPRAEAEHLVRRAKLPAHALVDLDSAAFAPDRAAFRQWVTGLLRVEGSVYGGEGDAAKAAANATAEAVTRSAWPNFLLAETLSMDLRARDEPWPPDASEPLPTSLEGAWRFFLSSFGEAADDVELALTPVVLAEGETGMPLSLAARAVSALRGQPVSEEALGRVVGAAAAYVAEEFMMTADGTEPTPERAPEPTTEQTDHGEAAYHGGTAGHDESADHDGPTDHNGPAGPHPSDAESAPGAGAGRVRHLRLRDNALAAAARRSYGSRLPGLQRKIATALAPSAVLSAAERTSAGAEPLSPEARYVLGPGLAHAAAGGVLDEWLADPALAFLADLPSFEDADDEAGSAAGPSPHARRQTLRQAHRLYVGPRTGHVSEHASRLGLAAAVCGDTELADWLLRSGVPRIWRTHWAHWRPLGAFEPADFDAEWPGPVELCGWRSVEGAEQFCTRSELSGLYQWWALSDGAPVGEATTEPPEVLEEPSKDAGAPSGPLEVVQGEFDPWVGVRPIGEESVDATALVCPEGHVGEVHALSAERALLLGRSGMMLIDTAQGRPGERALPPRARRRIAWRTVDEALYGGVALTREHLSPLFSLIGPPVVAGPERLGPLAALPGTARLLTEVGLPASEIWFEGTDRFVPTLPRIGSESEEEREEADGAGRDDGRPHASVIGYVGDESIQLCVEHGTGRVVMADNGEIVCLVNSSLDAFLRCWTVALKAVVTSNARDEREADEFRDHILRRLGRIDPACTRRAVRGSLTTMWPQLVSDSTYILE
;
A
#
# COMPACT_ATOMS: atom_id res chain seq x y z
N MET A 1 -15.43 20.00 -19.49
CA MET A 1 -14.07 19.53 -19.16
C MET A 1 -13.31 19.32 -20.46
N ARG A 2 -12.16 19.98 -20.66
CA ARG A 2 -11.22 19.59 -21.71
C ARG A 2 -10.59 18.27 -21.25
N THR A 3 -10.72 17.20 -22.04
CA THR A 3 -9.96 15.96 -21.86
C THR A 3 -8.47 16.32 -21.82
N MET A 4 -7.81 16.10 -20.68
CA MET A 4 -6.36 16.20 -20.62
C MET A 4 -5.78 14.97 -21.31
N ASP A 5 -5.39 15.11 -22.57
CA ASP A 5 -4.67 14.06 -23.29
C ASP A 5 -3.24 13.97 -22.72
N PHE A 6 -2.84 12.78 -22.27
CA PHE A 6 -1.47 12.51 -21.85
C PHE A 6 -0.55 12.58 -23.07
N ARG A 7 0.35 13.56 -23.10
CA ARG A 7 1.17 13.89 -24.28
C ARG A 7 2.65 13.65 -24.02
N LEU A 8 3.28 12.82 -24.86
CA LEU A 8 4.72 12.64 -24.91
C LEU A 8 5.36 13.77 -25.73
N VAL A 9 6.23 14.57 -25.13
CA VAL A 9 6.80 15.76 -25.78
C VAL A 9 8.11 15.42 -26.48
N GLY A 10 8.14 15.53 -27.81
CA GLY A 10 9.37 15.53 -28.61
C GLY A 10 10.14 14.21 -28.68
N ARG A 11 9.73 13.15 -27.96
CA ARG A 11 10.43 11.85 -27.86
C ARG A 11 9.96 10.79 -28.87
N SER A 12 9.44 11.20 -30.03
CA SER A 12 8.85 10.30 -31.04
C SER A 12 9.79 9.18 -31.49
N SER A 13 11.08 9.47 -31.70
CA SER A 13 12.06 8.46 -32.15
C SER A 13 12.27 7.33 -31.13
N ALA A 14 12.34 7.68 -29.83
CA ALA A 14 12.52 6.69 -28.77
C ALA A 14 11.27 5.82 -28.61
N ALA A 15 10.08 6.44 -28.62
CA ALA A 15 8.81 5.73 -28.59
C ALA A 15 8.67 4.79 -29.79
N GLN A 16 8.98 5.25 -31.00
CA GLN A 16 8.89 4.44 -32.21
C GLN A 16 9.83 3.22 -32.17
N SER A 17 11.05 3.39 -31.66
CA SER A 17 12.01 2.30 -31.48
C SER A 17 11.46 1.22 -30.53
N LEU A 18 10.94 1.62 -29.37
CA LEU A 18 10.40 0.70 -28.37
C LEU A 18 9.10 0.02 -28.84
N VAL A 19 8.21 0.75 -29.51
CA VAL A 19 6.99 0.20 -30.13
C VAL A 19 7.33 -0.84 -31.20
N SER A 20 8.34 -0.56 -32.05
CA SER A 20 8.79 -1.51 -33.05
C SER A 20 9.36 -2.79 -32.43
N TRP A 21 10.03 -2.68 -31.28
CA TRP A 21 10.54 -3.84 -30.54
C TRP A 21 9.40 -4.66 -29.91
N LEU A 22 8.44 -4.00 -29.26
CA LEU A 22 7.27 -4.65 -28.65
C LEU A 22 6.40 -5.37 -29.69
N ALA A 23 6.24 -4.78 -30.88
CA ALA A 23 5.43 -5.35 -31.96
C ALA A 23 6.10 -6.53 -32.71
N SER A 24 7.36 -6.86 -32.41
CA SER A 24 8.08 -7.91 -33.13
C SER A 24 7.80 -9.30 -32.55
N ASP A 25 7.43 -10.24 -33.42
CA ASP A 25 7.27 -11.67 -33.06
C ASP A 25 8.62 -12.34 -32.73
N ALA A 26 9.70 -11.86 -33.36
CA ALA A 26 11.07 -12.33 -33.16
C ALA A 26 12.00 -11.11 -33.04
N PRO A 27 12.02 -10.44 -31.87
CA PRO A 27 12.83 -9.26 -31.69
C PRO A 27 14.32 -9.62 -31.77
N ASP A 28 15.10 -8.62 -32.17
CA ASP A 28 16.55 -8.62 -32.21
C ASP A 28 17.18 -8.98 -30.85
N ASP A 29 16.57 -8.59 -29.73
CA ASP A 29 16.86 -9.09 -28.38
C ASP A 29 15.62 -9.20 -27.50
N HIS A 30 15.76 -9.89 -26.36
CA HIS A 30 14.72 -9.98 -25.34
C HIS A 30 14.77 -8.88 -24.29
N VAL A 31 15.75 -7.98 -24.32
CA VAL A 31 15.90 -6.90 -23.33
C VAL A 31 15.99 -5.54 -24.02
N ARG A 32 15.30 -4.56 -23.43
CA ARG A 32 15.48 -3.14 -23.69
C ARG A 32 15.70 -2.39 -22.38
N ILE A 33 16.71 -1.52 -22.38
CA ILE A 33 17.07 -0.69 -21.23
C ILE A 33 16.94 0.77 -21.66
N VAL A 34 15.97 1.48 -21.09
CA VAL A 34 15.81 2.92 -21.26
C VAL A 34 16.72 3.62 -20.27
N THR A 35 17.61 4.47 -20.77
CA THR A 35 18.58 5.16 -19.93
C THR A 35 18.73 6.64 -20.29
N GLY A 36 19.43 7.37 -19.43
CA GLY A 36 19.73 8.77 -19.57
C GLY A 36 19.83 9.46 -18.21
N ASP A 37 20.23 10.71 -18.25
CA ASP A 37 20.44 11.57 -17.09
C ASP A 37 19.15 11.71 -16.26
N PRO A 38 19.27 11.96 -14.95
CA PRO A 38 18.10 12.23 -14.12
C PRO A 38 17.27 13.39 -14.69
N GLY A 39 15.96 13.17 -14.88
CA GLY A 39 15.06 14.18 -15.46
C GLY A 39 14.95 14.20 -16.98
N CYS A 40 15.61 13.30 -17.72
CA CYS A 40 15.52 13.26 -19.19
C CYS A 40 14.17 12.73 -19.74
N GLY A 41 13.27 12.25 -18.87
CA GLY A 41 11.93 11.77 -19.24
C GLY A 41 11.81 10.24 -19.42
N LYS A 42 12.64 9.44 -18.74
CA LYS A 42 12.57 7.97 -18.77
C LYS A 42 11.20 7.46 -18.32
N SER A 43 10.81 7.75 -17.08
CA SER A 43 9.55 7.29 -16.50
C SER A 43 8.36 7.79 -17.34
N TRP A 44 8.38 9.04 -17.82
CA TRP A 44 7.33 9.56 -18.72
C TRP A 44 7.20 8.79 -20.05
N LEU A 45 8.33 8.43 -20.69
CA LEU A 45 8.32 7.62 -21.91
C LEU A 45 7.77 6.22 -21.65
N VAL A 46 8.17 5.57 -20.56
CA VAL A 46 7.71 4.21 -20.25
C VAL A 46 6.25 4.21 -19.80
N SER A 47 5.81 5.17 -18.97
CA SER A 47 4.39 5.36 -18.64
C SER A 47 3.56 5.59 -19.90
N TRP A 48 4.03 6.39 -20.86
CA TRP A 48 3.36 6.55 -22.15
C TRP A 48 3.19 5.21 -22.88
N LEU A 49 4.25 4.39 -22.93
CA LEU A 49 4.23 3.07 -23.59
C LEU A 49 3.25 2.11 -22.91
N VAL A 50 3.28 2.06 -21.58
CA VAL A 50 2.40 1.21 -20.77
C VAL A 50 0.94 1.62 -21.00
N MET A 51 0.62 2.90 -20.82
CA MET A 51 -0.74 3.39 -21.06
C MET A 51 -1.18 3.15 -22.51
N ALA A 52 -0.27 3.25 -23.48
CA ALA A 52 -0.61 3.07 -24.89
C ALA A 52 -0.79 1.60 -25.29
N ALA A 53 -0.20 0.68 -24.52
CA ALA A 53 -0.42 -0.77 -24.65
C ALA A 53 -1.69 -1.20 -23.91
N ASP A 54 -2.06 -0.53 -22.84
CA ASP A 54 -3.27 -0.80 -22.08
C ASP A 54 -4.55 -0.53 -22.90
N THR A 55 -5.51 -1.44 -22.87
CA THR A 55 -6.72 -1.36 -23.70
C THR A 55 -7.65 -0.21 -23.32
N ASP A 56 -7.66 0.20 -22.06
CA ASP A 56 -8.56 1.22 -21.52
C ASP A 56 -7.87 2.59 -21.48
N ALA A 57 -6.62 2.65 -21.02
CA ALA A 57 -5.86 3.88 -20.89
C ALA A 57 -5.46 4.49 -22.24
N ARG A 58 -5.34 3.69 -23.31
CA ARG A 58 -4.99 4.18 -24.67
C ARG A 58 -5.96 5.19 -25.25
N ALA A 59 -7.16 5.36 -24.68
CA ALA A 59 -8.13 6.38 -25.10
C ALA A 59 -7.72 7.81 -24.67
N PHE A 60 -6.88 7.92 -23.63
CA PHE A 60 -6.47 9.18 -23.02
C PHE A 60 -5.10 9.68 -23.52
N ILE A 61 -4.54 9.04 -24.56
CA ILE A 61 -3.18 9.31 -25.03
C ILE A 61 -3.20 10.00 -26.38
N ASP A 62 -2.39 11.04 -26.51
CA ASP A 62 -2.09 11.66 -27.79
C ASP A 62 -1.24 10.72 -28.68
N ARG A 63 -1.90 10.08 -29.64
CA ARG A 63 -1.28 9.17 -30.62
C ARG A 63 -0.63 9.89 -31.80
N SER A 64 -0.68 11.23 -31.86
CA SER A 64 0.00 12.00 -32.91
C SER A 64 1.53 11.95 -32.77
N VAL A 65 2.02 11.59 -31.58
CA VAL A 65 3.46 11.59 -31.24
C VAL A 65 4.19 10.36 -31.79
N ALA A 66 3.60 9.18 -31.67
CA ALA A 66 4.16 7.91 -32.15
C ALA A 66 3.04 6.87 -32.33
N PRO A 67 3.24 5.82 -33.16
CA PRO A 67 2.31 4.70 -33.25
C PRO A 67 2.11 4.06 -31.88
N ALA A 68 0.88 3.66 -31.55
CA ALA A 68 0.62 2.92 -30.32
C ALA A 68 1.25 1.51 -30.41
N PRO A 69 1.81 0.98 -29.30
CA PRO A 69 2.21 -0.43 -29.23
C PRO A 69 0.98 -1.35 -29.40
N PRO A 70 1.21 -2.65 -29.68
CA PRO A 70 0.13 -3.63 -29.68
C PRO A 70 -0.67 -3.56 -28.36
N PRO A 71 -2.00 -3.71 -28.40
CA PRO A 71 -2.78 -3.86 -27.17
C PRO A 71 -2.25 -5.03 -26.34
N ASN A 72 -2.15 -4.85 -25.03
CA ASN A 72 -1.63 -5.83 -24.08
C ASN A 72 -0.23 -6.34 -24.44
N ALA A 73 0.64 -5.44 -24.94
CA ALA A 73 2.05 -5.75 -25.23
C ALA A 73 2.87 -6.10 -23.97
N PHE A 74 2.37 -5.82 -22.78
CA PHE A 74 2.97 -6.20 -21.50
C PHE A 74 2.06 -7.22 -20.81
N ASP A 75 2.68 -8.29 -20.30
CA ASP A 75 2.01 -9.25 -19.41
C ASP A 75 2.08 -8.79 -17.95
N LEU A 76 3.12 -8.03 -17.61
CA LEU A 76 3.29 -7.45 -16.28
C LEU A 76 3.95 -6.08 -16.39
N VAL A 77 3.39 -5.11 -15.68
CA VAL A 77 4.03 -3.81 -15.45
C VAL A 77 4.12 -3.62 -13.94
N THR A 78 5.34 -3.49 -13.45
CA THR A 78 5.61 -3.32 -12.03
C THR A 78 6.52 -2.12 -11.81
N GLU A 79 6.14 -1.27 -10.86
CA GLU A 79 7.00 -0.21 -10.35
C GLU A 79 7.89 -0.80 -9.26
N ALA A 80 9.19 -0.53 -9.33
CA ALA A 80 10.17 -1.01 -8.35
C ALA A 80 10.31 -0.05 -7.17
N ARG A 81 9.92 1.22 -7.34
CA ARG A 81 10.05 2.27 -6.34
C ARG A 81 9.42 1.85 -5.01
N GLY A 82 10.15 2.01 -3.91
CA GLY A 82 9.61 1.71 -2.58
C GLY A 82 9.45 0.22 -2.30
N ARG A 83 9.81 -0.66 -3.23
CA ARG A 83 9.61 -2.11 -3.12
C ARG A 83 10.92 -2.84 -2.97
N THR A 84 10.89 -3.84 -2.11
CA THR A 84 12.01 -4.77 -1.93
C THR A 84 12.14 -5.66 -3.17
N ARG A 85 13.35 -6.16 -3.41
CA ARG A 85 13.60 -7.18 -4.44
C ARG A 85 12.62 -8.36 -4.32
N ARG A 86 12.32 -8.78 -3.10
CA ARG A 86 11.44 -9.94 -2.83
C ARG A 86 10.01 -9.70 -3.30
N GLU A 87 9.47 -8.51 -3.06
CA GLU A 87 8.11 -8.13 -3.50
C GLU A 87 8.03 -8.07 -5.03
N ILE A 88 9.04 -7.50 -5.69
CA ILE A 88 9.11 -7.43 -7.15
C ILE A 88 9.12 -8.84 -7.77
N LEU A 89 9.92 -9.75 -7.23
CA LEU A 89 10.00 -11.13 -7.72
C LEU A 89 8.72 -11.92 -7.45
N ALA A 90 8.14 -11.78 -6.26
CA ALA A 90 6.89 -12.45 -5.92
C ALA A 90 5.77 -12.09 -6.91
N GLU A 91 5.68 -10.83 -7.30
CA GLU A 91 4.68 -10.39 -8.28
C GLU A 91 4.95 -10.92 -9.70
N ILE A 92 6.22 -10.98 -10.11
CA ILE A 92 6.62 -11.62 -11.36
C ILE A 92 6.21 -13.09 -11.36
N GLU A 93 6.42 -13.80 -10.25
CA GLU A 93 6.07 -15.21 -10.09
C GLU A 93 4.56 -15.44 -10.12
N GLU A 94 3.80 -14.64 -9.38
CA GLU A 94 2.33 -14.70 -9.31
C GLU A 94 1.71 -14.47 -10.69
N SER A 95 2.17 -13.42 -11.39
CA SER A 95 1.70 -13.09 -12.74
C SER A 95 2.06 -14.17 -13.77
N LEU A 96 3.16 -14.88 -13.56
CA LEU A 96 3.63 -15.93 -14.47
C LEU A 96 2.88 -17.25 -14.31
N LEU A 97 2.31 -17.51 -13.12
CA LEU A 97 1.63 -18.76 -12.76
C LEU A 97 0.18 -18.54 -12.26
N PRO A 98 -0.72 -17.87 -13.02
CA PRO A 98 -2.09 -17.67 -12.56
C PRO A 98 -2.79 -19.03 -12.37
N GLY A 99 -3.16 -19.35 -11.13
CA GLY A 99 -3.97 -20.54 -10.80
C GLY A 99 -3.28 -21.91 -10.95
N SER A 100 -1.96 -21.97 -11.13
CA SER A 100 -1.21 -23.23 -11.14
C SER A 100 -0.41 -23.38 -9.85
N ALA A 101 -1.02 -23.98 -8.82
CA ALA A 101 -0.23 -24.53 -7.72
C ALA A 101 0.85 -25.43 -8.35
N PRO A 102 2.15 -25.17 -8.12
CA PRO A 102 3.16 -26.08 -8.63
C PRO A 102 2.92 -27.46 -8.02
N VAL A 103 3.22 -28.52 -8.77
CA VAL A 103 3.06 -29.92 -8.32
C VAL A 103 3.82 -30.18 -7.00
N ASP A 104 4.77 -29.31 -6.66
CA ASP A 104 5.29 -29.08 -5.31
C ASP A 104 5.22 -27.58 -4.99
N PRO A 105 4.45 -27.10 -3.99
CA PRO A 105 4.47 -25.71 -3.56
C PRO A 105 5.89 -25.30 -3.15
N LEU A 106 6.40 -24.21 -3.71
CA LEU A 106 7.62 -23.61 -3.18
C LEU A 106 7.32 -23.07 -1.78
N PRO A 107 8.21 -23.29 -0.80
CA PRO A 107 8.04 -22.71 0.52
C PRO A 107 7.89 -21.19 0.43
N ALA A 108 7.02 -20.64 1.27
CA ALA A 108 6.86 -19.20 1.40
C ALA A 108 8.22 -18.55 1.71
N GLY A 109 8.68 -17.65 0.83
CA GLY A 109 9.96 -16.94 0.95
C GLY A 109 11.08 -17.44 0.05
N VAL A 110 10.80 -18.45 -0.77
CA VAL A 110 11.67 -18.85 -1.88
C VAL A 110 11.20 -18.14 -3.14
N SER A 111 11.88 -17.07 -3.54
CA SER A 111 11.75 -16.64 -4.93
C SER A 111 12.31 -17.76 -5.82
N LEU A 112 11.56 -18.07 -6.88
CA LEU A 112 12.04 -18.96 -7.92
C LEU A 112 13.40 -18.44 -8.39
N PRO A 113 14.46 -19.28 -8.35
CA PRO A 113 15.70 -18.93 -9.00
C PRO A 113 15.38 -18.51 -10.43
N SER A 114 16.05 -17.50 -10.97
CA SER A 114 15.79 -16.98 -12.32
C SER A 114 15.69 -18.07 -13.42
N SER A 115 16.34 -19.22 -13.23
CA SER A 115 16.19 -20.42 -14.08
C SER A 115 14.80 -21.09 -14.05
N ALA A 116 14.07 -21.03 -12.95
CA ALA A 116 12.73 -21.55 -12.79
C ALA A 116 11.67 -20.58 -13.32
N LEU A 117 11.85 -19.27 -13.13
CA LEU A 117 11.06 -18.23 -13.84
C LEU A 117 11.13 -18.45 -15.35
N TYR A 118 12.34 -18.61 -15.90
CA TYR A 118 12.51 -18.87 -17.32
C TYR A 118 11.81 -20.17 -17.79
N ARG A 119 11.87 -21.24 -16.99
CA ARG A 119 11.16 -22.51 -17.29
C ARG A 119 9.64 -22.34 -17.25
N ALA A 120 9.11 -21.57 -16.30
CA ALA A 120 7.69 -21.28 -16.19
C ALA A 120 7.20 -20.45 -17.39
N ALA A 121 7.90 -19.36 -17.73
CA ALA A 121 7.62 -18.56 -18.92
C ALA A 121 7.64 -19.40 -20.19
N LYS A 122 8.61 -20.31 -20.31
CA LYS A 122 8.69 -21.21 -21.46
C LYS A 122 7.49 -22.15 -21.59
N ARG A 123 6.95 -22.66 -20.47
CA ARG A 123 5.77 -23.55 -20.49
C ARG A 123 4.52 -22.87 -21.06
N ARG A 124 4.44 -21.55 -20.96
CA ARG A 124 3.35 -20.74 -21.55
C ARG A 124 3.32 -20.81 -23.07
N GLY A 125 4.46 -21.06 -23.72
CA GLY A 125 4.57 -21.15 -25.18
C GLY A 125 4.57 -19.79 -25.91
N THR A 126 4.27 -18.69 -25.22
CA THR A 126 4.39 -17.31 -25.70
C THR A 126 5.38 -16.52 -24.85
N PRO A 127 6.05 -15.48 -25.39
CA PRO A 127 6.91 -14.62 -24.58
C PRO A 127 6.11 -13.95 -23.45
N PHE A 128 6.67 -13.93 -22.24
CA PHE A 128 6.16 -13.17 -21.10
C PHE A 128 6.91 -11.84 -21.01
N THR A 129 6.22 -10.73 -21.20
CA THR A 129 6.80 -9.40 -21.33
C THR A 129 6.59 -8.59 -20.05
N VAL A 130 7.70 -8.22 -19.39
CA VAL A 130 7.70 -7.47 -18.13
C VAL A 130 8.29 -6.08 -18.36
N ALA A 131 7.58 -5.05 -17.91
CA ALA A 131 8.14 -3.71 -17.71
C ALA A 131 8.41 -3.47 -16.22
N LEU A 132 9.67 -3.17 -15.89
CA LEU A 132 10.09 -2.78 -14.55
C LEU A 132 10.42 -1.28 -14.57
N LEU A 133 9.62 -0.50 -13.85
CA LEU A 133 9.70 0.96 -13.79
C LEU A 133 10.45 1.42 -12.55
N ASP A 134 11.12 2.57 -12.65
CA ASP A 134 11.92 3.19 -11.60
C ASP A 134 12.85 2.19 -10.91
N THR A 135 13.50 1.33 -11.70
CA THR A 135 14.28 0.17 -11.19
C THR A 135 15.38 0.57 -10.20
N ALA A 136 15.99 1.74 -10.39
CA ALA A 136 17.02 2.26 -9.49
C ALA A 136 16.50 2.82 -8.16
N LEU A 137 15.18 2.96 -8.02
CA LEU A 137 14.51 3.37 -6.79
C LEU A 137 13.95 2.18 -6.00
N ALA A 138 14.36 0.95 -6.36
CA ALA A 138 14.07 -0.24 -5.56
C ALA A 138 14.63 -0.11 -4.13
N GLY A 139 13.85 -0.58 -3.16
CA GLY A 139 14.07 -0.41 -1.73
C GLY A 139 13.08 0.59 -1.12
N ARG A 140 12.82 0.45 0.18
CA ARG A 140 11.95 1.34 0.98
C ARG A 140 12.59 2.70 1.24
N THR A 141 13.90 2.80 1.06
CA THR A 141 14.69 4.02 1.28
C THR A 141 15.63 4.27 0.11
N SER A 142 15.94 5.53 -0.15
CA SER A 142 16.84 5.92 -1.25
C SER A 142 18.33 5.67 -0.95
N LEU A 143 18.63 5.25 0.28
CA LEU A 143 19.94 4.74 0.72
C LEU A 143 20.06 3.22 0.56
N SER A 144 18.99 2.54 0.17
CA SER A 144 18.98 1.08 -0.01
C SER A 144 19.96 0.63 -1.10
N ARG A 145 20.60 -0.52 -0.87
CA ARG A 145 21.37 -1.26 -1.88
C ARG A 145 20.51 -2.25 -2.68
N ALA A 146 19.19 -2.24 -2.48
CA ALA A 146 18.26 -3.16 -3.13
C ALA A 146 18.33 -3.08 -4.66
N SER A 147 18.46 -1.88 -5.23
CA SER A 147 18.65 -1.69 -6.68
C SER A 147 19.89 -2.42 -7.21
N HIS A 148 21.04 -2.27 -6.55
CA HIS A 148 22.27 -2.95 -6.93
C HIS A 148 22.16 -4.48 -6.83
N ARG A 149 21.53 -5.00 -5.76
CA ARG A 149 21.32 -6.45 -5.60
C ARG A 149 20.34 -7.00 -6.64
N LEU A 150 19.23 -6.30 -6.88
CA LEU A 150 18.28 -6.65 -7.94
C LEU A 150 19.00 -6.74 -9.29
N LEU A 151 19.92 -5.79 -9.57
CA LEU A 151 20.73 -5.80 -10.78
C LEU A 151 21.71 -6.98 -10.84
N GLU A 152 22.58 -7.17 -9.84
CA GLU A 152 23.64 -8.19 -9.89
C GLU A 152 23.16 -9.62 -9.66
N GLU A 153 22.20 -9.83 -8.76
CA GLU A 153 21.82 -11.18 -8.32
C GLU A 153 20.69 -11.75 -9.19
N GLU A 154 19.75 -10.91 -9.64
CA GLU A 154 18.56 -11.39 -10.37
C GLU A 154 18.57 -11.00 -11.83
N LEU A 155 18.48 -9.69 -12.12
CA LEU A 155 18.34 -9.19 -13.48
C LEU A 155 19.51 -9.64 -14.35
N LEU A 156 20.75 -9.61 -13.85
CA LEU A 156 21.92 -10.08 -14.58
C LEU A 156 21.77 -11.52 -15.09
N SER A 157 21.12 -12.39 -14.32
CA SER A 157 20.92 -13.78 -14.72
C SER A 157 19.79 -13.94 -15.76
N LEU A 158 18.78 -13.06 -15.73
CA LEU A 158 17.66 -13.01 -16.68
C LEU A 158 18.04 -12.32 -18.02
N VAL A 159 18.89 -11.29 -17.97
CA VAL A 159 19.27 -10.52 -19.16
C VAL A 159 20.41 -11.17 -19.96
N ARG A 160 21.21 -12.05 -19.36
CA ARG A 160 22.36 -12.68 -20.03
C ARG A 160 21.93 -13.51 -21.25
N PRO A 161 22.42 -13.20 -22.46
CA PRO A 161 22.21 -14.05 -23.62
C PRO A 161 22.78 -15.46 -23.37
N GLY A 162 21.92 -16.48 -23.36
CA GLY A 162 22.32 -17.88 -23.17
C GLY A 162 22.38 -18.41 -21.73
N GLY A 163 21.71 -17.75 -20.77
CA GLY A 163 21.55 -18.25 -19.39
C GLY A 163 20.75 -19.57 -19.27
N VAL A 164 21.23 -20.46 -18.38
CA VAL A 164 20.77 -21.75 -17.81
C VAL A 164 19.90 -22.75 -18.61
N THR A 165 19.04 -22.40 -19.57
CA THR A 165 18.26 -23.43 -20.32
C THR A 165 18.04 -23.10 -21.78
N ARG A 166 18.82 -23.76 -22.63
CA ARG A 166 19.02 -23.55 -24.07
C ARG A 166 17.84 -23.90 -24.99
N LYS A 167 16.60 -23.55 -24.64
CA LYS A 167 15.47 -23.75 -25.56
C LYS A 167 14.61 -22.50 -25.60
N ARG A 168 14.83 -21.72 -26.66
CA ARG A 168 13.88 -20.73 -27.19
C ARG A 168 12.51 -21.39 -27.39
N LEU A 169 11.49 -20.55 -27.48
CA LEU A 169 10.16 -20.98 -27.93
C LEU A 169 10.25 -21.55 -29.36
N ASP A 170 9.22 -22.27 -29.79
CA ASP A 170 9.22 -22.93 -31.12
C ASP A 170 9.32 -21.91 -32.28
N ASN A 171 8.93 -20.66 -32.04
CA ASN A 171 9.07 -19.53 -32.96
C ASN A 171 10.46 -18.85 -32.91
N GLY A 172 11.40 -19.35 -32.10
CA GLY A 172 12.74 -18.79 -31.94
C GLY A 172 12.84 -17.58 -31.01
N ALA A 173 11.75 -17.15 -30.37
CA ALA A 173 11.76 -16.06 -29.39
C ALA A 173 12.27 -16.53 -28.01
N GLU A 174 12.80 -15.59 -27.24
CA GLU A 174 13.08 -15.83 -25.82
C GLU A 174 11.76 -15.89 -25.04
N PRO A 175 11.61 -16.81 -24.07
CA PRO A 175 10.41 -16.94 -23.24
C PRO A 175 10.09 -15.70 -22.39
N LEU A 176 11.07 -14.85 -22.11
CA LEU A 176 10.92 -13.71 -21.21
C LEU A 176 11.49 -12.46 -21.90
N ARG A 177 10.71 -11.38 -21.94
CA ARG A 177 11.11 -10.08 -22.49
C ARG A 177 11.10 -9.03 -21.38
N LEU A 178 12.13 -8.21 -21.30
CA LEU A 178 12.32 -7.23 -20.22
C LEU A 178 12.47 -5.82 -20.78
N LEU A 179 11.64 -4.89 -20.32
CA LEU A 179 11.82 -3.45 -20.46
C LEU A 179 12.20 -2.87 -19.11
N LEU A 180 13.41 -2.32 -19.01
CA LEU A 180 13.96 -1.76 -17.78
C LEU A 180 14.24 -0.28 -17.97
N ASP A 181 14.04 0.53 -16.94
CA ASP A 181 14.58 1.89 -16.88
C ASP A 181 15.69 2.00 -15.83
N LEU A 182 16.86 2.50 -16.25
CA LEU A 182 18.04 2.53 -15.38
C LEU A 182 18.84 3.84 -15.56
N PRO A 183 19.46 4.36 -14.49
CA PRO A 183 20.52 5.36 -14.59
C PRO A 183 21.64 4.87 -15.53
N ARG A 184 22.31 5.80 -16.23
CA ARG A 184 23.32 5.46 -17.24
C ARG A 184 24.41 4.53 -16.70
N ALA A 185 24.93 4.80 -15.51
CA ALA A 185 25.98 3.99 -14.90
C ALA A 185 25.56 2.51 -14.69
N GLU A 186 24.34 2.30 -14.19
CA GLU A 186 23.77 0.97 -13.95
C GLU A 186 23.40 0.26 -15.25
N ALA A 187 22.81 0.98 -16.21
CA ALA A 187 22.47 0.46 -17.53
C ALA A 187 23.73 -0.03 -18.27
N GLU A 188 24.78 0.79 -18.32
CA GLU A 188 26.06 0.43 -18.93
C GLU A 188 26.71 -0.75 -18.21
N HIS A 189 26.64 -0.77 -16.88
CA HIS A 189 27.16 -1.87 -16.08
C HIS A 189 26.44 -3.17 -16.42
N LEU A 190 25.12 -3.17 -16.48
CA LEU A 190 24.30 -4.31 -16.85
C LEU A 190 24.62 -4.78 -18.29
N VAL A 191 24.69 -3.86 -19.26
CA VAL A 191 25.05 -4.16 -20.65
C VAL A 191 26.43 -4.84 -20.74
N ARG A 192 27.45 -4.29 -20.06
CA ARG A 192 28.81 -4.87 -20.04
C ARG A 192 28.83 -6.25 -19.40
N ARG A 193 28.17 -6.41 -18.25
CA ARG A 193 28.18 -7.65 -17.44
C ARG A 193 27.36 -8.77 -18.07
N ALA A 194 26.27 -8.42 -18.74
CA ALA A 194 25.42 -9.35 -19.47
C ALA A 194 25.89 -9.58 -20.93
N LYS A 195 26.84 -8.78 -21.44
CA LYS A 195 27.28 -8.79 -22.86
C LYS A 195 26.11 -8.56 -23.82
N LEU A 196 25.21 -7.65 -23.44
CA LEU A 196 24.12 -7.23 -24.31
C LEU A 196 24.67 -6.42 -25.50
N PRO A 197 24.02 -6.50 -26.67
CA PRO A 197 24.41 -5.68 -27.80
C PRO A 197 24.04 -4.21 -27.56
N ALA A 198 24.70 -3.31 -28.28
CA ALA A 198 24.54 -1.86 -28.08
C ALA A 198 23.10 -1.37 -28.31
N HIS A 199 22.35 -2.00 -29.22
CA HIS A 199 20.96 -1.62 -29.51
C HIS A 199 19.95 -2.06 -28.44
N ALA A 200 20.37 -2.84 -27.44
CA ALA A 200 19.56 -3.08 -26.24
C ALA A 200 19.41 -1.81 -25.38
N LEU A 201 20.30 -0.83 -25.55
CA LEU A 201 20.29 0.44 -24.83
C LEU A 201 19.57 1.53 -25.62
N VAL A 202 18.55 2.14 -25.02
CA VAL A 202 17.87 3.34 -25.51
C VAL A 202 18.30 4.53 -24.65
N ASP A 203 19.42 5.16 -25.02
CA ASP A 203 19.94 6.35 -24.32
C ASP A 203 19.23 7.61 -24.80
N LEU A 204 18.35 8.15 -23.95
CA LEU A 204 17.54 9.32 -24.24
C LEU A 204 18.37 10.60 -24.42
N ASP A 205 19.60 10.69 -23.92
CA ASP A 205 20.41 11.90 -24.16
C ASP A 205 21.27 11.80 -25.42
N SER A 206 21.25 10.63 -26.10
CA SER A 206 21.91 10.49 -27.40
C SER A 206 21.22 11.35 -28.46
N ALA A 207 22.00 11.81 -29.44
CA ALA A 207 21.46 12.59 -30.57
C ALA A 207 20.38 11.86 -31.36
N ALA A 208 20.35 10.51 -31.33
CA ALA A 208 19.35 9.69 -32.02
C ALA A 208 17.96 9.76 -31.34
N PHE A 209 17.92 10.01 -30.03
CA PHE A 209 16.70 9.98 -29.23
C PHE A 209 16.38 11.33 -28.57
N ALA A 210 17.22 12.35 -28.75
CA ALA A 210 17.01 13.71 -28.26
C ALA A 210 15.63 14.27 -28.67
N PRO A 211 14.97 15.04 -27.79
CA PRO A 211 13.65 15.54 -28.07
C PRO A 211 13.69 16.67 -29.10
N ASP A 212 12.65 16.76 -29.94
CA ASP A 212 12.49 17.90 -30.84
C ASP A 212 12.53 19.21 -30.04
N ARG A 213 13.47 20.09 -30.40
CA ARG A 213 13.77 21.30 -29.63
C ARG A 213 12.63 22.33 -29.71
N ALA A 214 11.90 22.38 -30.83
CA ALA A 214 10.76 23.28 -30.97
C ALA A 214 9.57 22.82 -30.12
N ALA A 215 9.27 21.52 -30.11
CA ALA A 215 8.26 20.92 -29.24
C ALA A 215 8.63 21.07 -27.75
N PHE A 216 9.90 20.87 -27.38
CA PHE A 216 10.40 21.11 -26.03
C PHE A 216 10.17 22.56 -25.60
N ARG A 217 10.55 23.53 -26.45
CA ARG A 217 10.31 24.96 -26.17
C ARG A 217 8.83 25.27 -26.00
N GLN A 218 7.97 24.74 -26.87
CA GLN A 218 6.54 24.96 -26.78
C GLN A 218 5.97 24.42 -25.45
N TRP A 219 6.46 23.27 -25.00
CA TRP A 219 6.10 22.72 -23.69
C TRP A 219 6.57 23.62 -22.54
N VAL A 220 7.80 24.12 -22.57
CA VAL A 220 8.31 25.10 -21.59
C VAL A 220 7.46 26.38 -21.56
N THR A 221 7.07 26.91 -22.73
CA THR A 221 6.15 28.05 -22.80
C THR A 221 4.82 27.75 -22.11
N GLY A 222 4.30 26.52 -22.25
CA GLY A 222 3.11 26.07 -21.53
C GLY A 222 3.28 26.05 -20.01
N LEU A 223 4.44 25.63 -19.51
CA LEU A 223 4.74 25.61 -18.06
C LEU A 223 4.80 27.01 -17.43
N LEU A 224 5.28 28.00 -18.20
CA LEU A 224 5.36 29.38 -17.75
C LEU A 224 4.00 30.08 -17.78
N ARG A 225 3.17 29.83 -18.81
CA ARG A 225 1.90 30.52 -19.04
C ARG A 225 0.74 29.93 -18.23
N VAL A 226 0.86 29.97 -16.90
CA VAL A 226 -0.20 29.58 -15.96
C VAL A 226 -0.95 30.83 -15.50
N GLU A 227 -2.26 30.70 -15.27
CA GLU A 227 -3.10 31.77 -14.72
C GLU A 227 -2.54 32.29 -13.39
N GLY A 228 -2.52 33.61 -13.20
CA GLY A 228 -1.95 34.26 -12.01
C GLY A 228 -0.43 34.46 -12.02
N SER A 229 0.31 33.87 -12.98
CA SER A 229 1.75 34.13 -13.12
C SER A 229 2.05 35.40 -13.91
N VAL A 230 3.26 35.96 -13.73
CA VAL A 230 3.77 37.12 -14.49
C VAL A 230 3.87 36.85 -16.01
N TYR A 231 3.82 35.58 -16.42
CA TYR A 231 3.86 35.15 -17.82
C TYR A 231 2.47 34.74 -18.36
N GLY A 232 1.45 34.66 -17.50
CA GLY A 232 0.11 34.17 -17.84
C GLY A 232 -0.77 35.17 -18.59
N GLY A 233 -0.41 36.45 -18.61
CA GLY A 233 -1.20 37.52 -19.22
C GLY A 233 -1.41 37.35 -20.74
N GLU A 234 -2.58 37.76 -21.24
CA GLU A 234 -2.91 37.72 -22.68
C GLU A 234 -2.31 38.89 -23.48
N GLY A 235 -1.73 39.90 -22.82
CA GLY A 235 -1.08 41.03 -23.46
C GLY A 235 0.23 40.70 -24.17
N ASP A 236 0.58 41.48 -25.20
CA ASP A 236 1.78 41.24 -26.03
C ASP A 236 3.09 41.26 -25.22
N ALA A 237 3.18 42.09 -24.18
CA ALA A 237 4.34 42.15 -23.30
C ALA A 237 4.55 40.84 -22.50
N ALA A 238 3.48 40.28 -21.94
CA ALA A 238 3.52 39.01 -21.21
C ALA A 238 3.86 37.84 -22.14
N LYS A 239 3.27 37.81 -23.35
CA LYS A 239 3.59 36.82 -24.39
C LYS A 239 5.06 36.92 -24.84
N ALA A 240 5.58 38.14 -25.04
CA ALA A 240 6.97 38.36 -25.40
C ALA A 240 7.93 37.90 -24.29
N ALA A 241 7.64 38.26 -23.03
CA ALA A 241 8.41 37.81 -21.87
C ALA A 241 8.40 36.29 -21.74
N ALA A 242 7.23 35.64 -21.82
CA ALA A 242 7.11 34.19 -21.77
C ALA A 242 7.92 33.49 -22.86
N ASN A 243 7.89 34.01 -24.10
CA ASN A 243 8.64 33.45 -25.23
C ASN A 243 10.16 33.62 -25.09
N ALA A 244 10.60 34.74 -24.52
CA ALA A 244 12.02 35.02 -24.29
C ALA A 244 12.58 34.18 -23.14
N THR A 245 11.85 34.09 -22.02
CA THR A 245 12.20 33.23 -20.89
C THR A 245 12.18 31.75 -21.29
N ALA A 246 11.18 31.30 -22.06
CA ALA A 246 11.13 29.93 -22.56
C ALA A 246 12.32 29.58 -23.46
N GLU A 247 12.80 30.53 -24.28
CA GLU A 247 14.01 30.34 -25.09
C GLU A 247 15.25 30.20 -24.20
N ALA A 248 15.38 31.03 -23.16
CA ALA A 248 16.50 30.95 -22.22
C ALA A 248 16.50 29.63 -21.44
N VAL A 249 15.35 29.22 -20.89
CA VAL A 249 15.18 27.92 -20.22
C VAL A 249 15.48 26.77 -21.18
N THR A 250 14.96 26.81 -22.41
CA THR A 250 15.25 25.79 -23.43
C THR A 250 16.75 25.70 -23.73
N ARG A 251 17.44 26.83 -23.84
CA ARG A 251 18.89 26.85 -24.07
C ARG A 251 19.68 26.24 -22.92
N SER A 252 19.22 26.44 -21.69
CA SER A 252 19.90 25.96 -20.48
C SER A 252 19.62 24.49 -20.18
N ALA A 253 18.36 24.08 -20.36
CA ALA A 253 17.86 22.81 -19.84
C ALA A 253 17.72 21.71 -20.90
N TRP A 254 17.63 22.02 -22.19
CA TRP A 254 17.47 20.97 -23.21
C TRP A 254 18.66 19.98 -23.18
N PRO A 255 18.43 18.65 -23.18
CA PRO A 255 17.15 17.94 -23.31
C PRO A 255 16.49 17.47 -21.98
N ASN A 256 16.89 18.02 -20.83
CA ASN A 256 16.43 17.67 -19.48
C ASN A 256 15.07 18.34 -19.14
N PHE A 257 14.02 17.54 -19.06
CA PHE A 257 12.66 18.01 -18.78
C PHE A 257 12.51 18.45 -17.32
N LEU A 258 13.04 17.69 -16.37
CA LEU A 258 12.94 18.04 -14.96
C LEU A 258 13.60 19.40 -14.67
N LEU A 259 14.82 19.62 -15.19
CA LEU A 259 15.49 20.91 -15.02
C LEU A 259 14.68 22.06 -15.64
N ALA A 260 14.08 21.85 -16.80
CA ALA A 260 13.23 22.86 -17.42
C ALA A 260 11.94 23.11 -16.62
N GLU A 261 11.33 22.09 -16.04
CA GLU A 261 10.18 22.21 -15.15
C GLU A 261 10.55 22.99 -13.89
N THR A 262 11.60 22.56 -13.19
CA THR A 262 12.13 23.23 -12.00
C THR A 262 12.41 24.72 -12.27
N LEU A 263 13.14 25.05 -13.33
CA LEU A 263 13.42 26.45 -13.66
C LEU A 263 12.16 27.23 -14.03
N SER A 264 11.23 26.62 -14.77
CA SER A 264 9.98 27.31 -15.12
C SER A 264 9.13 27.59 -13.87
N MET A 265 9.11 26.66 -12.92
CA MET A 265 8.41 26.81 -11.65
C MET A 265 9.02 27.90 -10.76
N ASP A 266 10.34 28.01 -10.71
CA ASP A 266 11.03 29.07 -9.98
C ASP A 266 10.77 30.43 -10.58
N LEU A 267 10.88 30.52 -11.91
CA LEU A 267 10.75 31.78 -12.61
C LEU A 267 9.31 32.30 -12.57
N ARG A 268 8.30 31.42 -12.59
CA ARG A 268 6.88 31.82 -12.49
C ARG A 268 6.46 32.22 -11.07
N ALA A 269 7.19 31.79 -10.04
CA ALA A 269 6.92 32.13 -8.65
C ALA A 269 7.42 33.54 -8.27
N ARG A 270 8.15 34.21 -9.17
CA ARG A 270 8.65 35.57 -8.97
C ARG A 270 7.59 36.61 -9.32
N ASP A 271 7.62 37.73 -8.60
CA ASP A 271 6.73 38.87 -8.83
C ASP A 271 7.04 39.64 -10.11
N GLU A 272 8.25 39.50 -10.64
CA GLU A 272 8.70 40.16 -11.87
C GLU A 272 9.28 39.15 -12.88
N PRO A 273 9.06 39.36 -14.20
CA PRO A 273 9.68 38.54 -15.24
C PRO A 273 11.21 38.57 -15.14
N TRP A 274 11.83 37.39 -15.17
CA TRP A 274 13.28 37.28 -15.18
C TRP A 274 13.86 37.79 -16.51
N PRO A 275 14.84 38.71 -16.49
CA PRO A 275 15.42 39.25 -17.72
C PRO A 275 16.38 38.24 -18.37
N PRO A 276 16.18 37.90 -19.67
CA PRO A 276 17.06 36.97 -20.40
C PRO A 276 18.54 37.39 -20.48
N ASP A 277 18.81 38.69 -20.33
CA ASP A 277 20.13 39.30 -20.37
C ASP A 277 20.69 39.60 -18.97
N ALA A 278 20.15 38.97 -17.93
CA ALA A 278 20.69 39.06 -16.57
C ALA A 278 22.18 38.69 -16.55
N SER A 279 22.95 39.32 -15.65
CA SER A 279 24.37 39.02 -15.46
C SER A 279 24.66 37.58 -15.02
N GLU A 280 23.64 36.86 -14.53
CA GLU A 280 23.74 35.49 -14.06
C GLU A 280 22.98 34.55 -15.02
N PRO A 281 23.67 33.62 -15.70
CA PRO A 281 23.02 32.68 -16.61
C PRO A 281 22.16 31.67 -15.84
N LEU A 282 21.08 31.20 -16.45
CA LEU A 282 20.31 30.08 -15.91
C LEU A 282 21.19 28.84 -15.73
N PRO A 283 20.96 28.03 -14.69
CA PRO A 283 21.76 26.85 -14.42
C PRO A 283 21.44 25.72 -15.41
N THR A 284 22.46 24.93 -15.72
CA THR A 284 22.43 23.82 -16.70
C THR A 284 22.36 22.44 -16.04
N SER A 285 22.20 22.37 -14.71
CA SER A 285 22.10 21.14 -13.95
C SER A 285 21.12 21.27 -12.79
N LEU A 286 20.57 20.15 -12.30
CA LEU A 286 19.65 20.13 -11.14
C LEU A 286 20.33 20.64 -9.85
N GLU A 287 21.62 20.35 -9.67
CA GLU A 287 22.40 20.88 -8.55
C GLU A 287 22.56 22.41 -8.68
N GLY A 288 22.78 22.91 -9.89
CA GLY A 288 22.80 24.34 -10.18
C GLY A 288 21.44 25.00 -9.96
N ALA A 289 20.34 24.33 -10.32
CA ALA A 289 18.97 24.81 -10.06
C ALA A 289 18.70 24.93 -8.56
N TRP A 290 19.06 23.91 -7.77
CA TRP A 290 18.96 23.97 -6.32
C TRP A 290 19.75 25.15 -5.73
N ARG A 291 21.00 25.36 -6.16
CA ARG A 291 21.81 26.52 -5.72
C ARG A 291 21.23 27.86 -6.17
N PHE A 292 20.68 27.92 -7.38
CA PHE A 292 20.02 29.12 -7.92
C PHE A 292 18.74 29.48 -7.16
N PHE A 293 18.00 28.47 -6.69
CA PHE A 293 16.89 28.67 -5.79
C PHE A 293 17.37 29.24 -4.44
N LEU A 294 18.36 28.61 -3.81
CA LEU A 294 18.89 29.08 -2.53
C LEU A 294 19.46 30.50 -2.61
N SER A 295 20.12 30.87 -3.71
CA SER A 295 20.68 32.22 -3.88
C SER A 295 19.63 33.32 -3.97
N SER A 296 18.38 32.99 -4.29
CA SER A 296 17.26 33.96 -4.29
C SER A 296 16.92 34.49 -2.90
N PHE A 297 17.35 33.80 -1.84
CA PHE A 297 17.15 34.22 -0.44
C PHE A 297 18.27 35.13 0.10
N GLY A 298 19.29 35.44 -0.71
CA GLY A 298 20.38 36.35 -0.33
C GLY A 298 21.13 35.89 0.93
N GLU A 299 21.21 36.76 1.94
CA GLU A 299 21.89 36.45 3.22
C GLU A 299 21.23 35.30 3.99
N ALA A 300 19.96 34.99 3.72
CA ALA A 300 19.24 33.90 4.38
C ALA A 300 19.43 32.52 3.71
N ALA A 301 20.21 32.43 2.62
CA ALA A 301 20.38 31.20 1.84
C ALA A 301 20.84 30.00 2.69
N ASP A 302 21.83 30.19 3.56
CA ASP A 302 22.38 29.15 4.43
C ASP A 302 21.35 28.68 5.47
N ASP A 303 20.57 29.61 6.03
CA ASP A 303 19.49 29.30 6.98
C ASP A 303 18.36 28.51 6.31
N VAL A 304 18.01 28.85 5.06
CA VAL A 304 17.01 28.14 4.27
C VAL A 304 17.52 26.76 3.86
N GLU A 305 18.79 26.62 3.43
CA GLU A 305 19.39 25.31 3.13
C GLU A 305 19.35 24.40 4.36
N LEU A 306 19.70 24.94 5.53
CA LEU A 306 19.68 24.20 6.79
C LEU A 306 18.26 23.80 7.22
N ALA A 307 17.27 24.68 7.01
CA ALA A 307 15.87 24.40 7.29
C ALA A 307 15.27 23.34 6.35
N LEU A 308 15.67 23.33 5.07
CA LEU A 308 15.21 22.35 4.09
C LEU A 308 16.00 21.03 4.15
N THR A 309 17.11 20.97 4.88
CA THR A 309 17.96 19.77 4.96
C THR A 309 17.20 18.50 5.37
N PRO A 310 16.31 18.50 6.40
CA PRO A 310 15.52 17.32 6.71
C PRO A 310 14.52 16.92 5.63
N VAL A 311 14.02 17.88 4.84
CA VAL A 311 13.11 17.62 3.70
C VAL A 311 13.87 17.03 2.51
N VAL A 312 15.10 17.50 2.27
CA VAL A 312 16.01 16.96 1.24
C VAL A 312 16.44 15.53 1.59
N LEU A 313 16.65 15.27 2.88
CA LEU A 313 17.07 13.98 3.40
C LEU A 313 15.90 13.07 3.76
N ALA A 314 14.65 13.52 3.64
CA ALA A 314 13.49 12.70 3.90
C ALA A 314 13.55 11.40 3.09
N GLU A 315 13.28 10.29 3.76
CA GLU A 315 13.26 8.95 3.21
C GLU A 315 11.82 8.42 3.16
N GLY A 316 11.62 7.29 2.51
CA GLY A 316 10.30 6.69 2.35
C GLY A 316 9.45 7.36 1.28
N GLU A 317 8.33 6.71 0.97
CA GLU A 317 7.43 7.19 -0.08
C GLU A 317 6.73 8.49 0.32
N THR A 318 6.21 8.58 1.54
CA THR A 318 5.44 9.75 1.99
C THR A 318 6.30 10.95 2.38
N GLY A 319 7.58 10.73 2.70
CA GLY A 319 8.46 11.75 3.28
C GLY A 319 8.32 11.91 4.80
N MET A 320 8.97 12.94 5.33
CA MET A 320 9.14 13.16 6.78
C MET A 320 8.00 14.00 7.38
N PRO A 321 7.42 13.61 8.53
CA PRO A 321 6.39 14.42 9.20
C PRO A 321 6.91 15.82 9.51
N LEU A 322 6.07 16.85 9.35
CA LEU A 322 6.43 18.25 9.62
C LEU A 322 6.97 18.44 11.05
N SER A 323 6.35 17.75 12.02
CA SER A 323 6.77 17.71 13.43
C SER A 323 8.20 17.17 13.59
N LEU A 324 8.52 16.05 12.93
CA LEU A 324 9.87 15.46 12.91
C LEU A 324 10.87 16.30 12.13
N ALA A 325 10.45 16.92 11.02
CA ALA A 325 11.29 17.83 10.25
C ALA A 325 11.67 19.06 11.09
N ALA A 326 10.71 19.70 11.78
CA ALA A 326 10.96 20.84 12.66
C ALA A 326 11.92 20.48 13.81
N ARG A 327 11.76 19.27 14.37
CA ARG A 327 12.66 18.73 15.38
C ARG A 327 14.08 18.49 14.85
N ALA A 328 14.20 17.92 13.66
CA ALA A 328 15.48 17.71 12.99
C ALA A 328 16.18 19.04 12.67
N VAL A 329 15.44 20.04 12.16
CA VAL A 329 15.97 21.41 11.95
C VAL A 329 16.45 22.01 13.27
N SER A 330 15.68 21.84 14.35
CA SER A 330 16.05 22.36 15.67
C SER A 330 17.40 21.80 16.14
N ALA A 331 17.63 20.51 15.93
CA ALA A 331 18.90 19.86 16.25
C ALA A 331 20.05 20.29 15.34
N LEU A 332 19.78 20.54 14.06
CA LEU A 332 20.77 21.06 13.11
C LEU A 332 21.21 22.49 13.47
N ARG A 333 20.28 23.36 13.85
CA ARG A 333 20.53 24.76 14.25
C ARG A 333 21.05 24.90 15.68
N GLY A 334 20.76 23.95 16.56
CA GLY A 334 21.01 24.06 18.00
C GLY A 334 20.06 25.03 18.71
N GLN A 335 18.93 25.37 18.09
CA GLN A 335 17.90 26.27 18.60
C GLN A 335 16.51 25.74 18.23
N PRO A 336 15.46 25.94 19.06
CA PRO A 336 14.13 25.43 18.77
C PRO A 336 13.51 26.13 17.56
N VAL A 337 12.92 25.34 16.65
CA VAL A 337 12.18 25.80 15.47
C VAL A 337 10.77 25.21 15.54
N SER A 338 9.75 26.07 15.44
CA SER A 338 8.35 25.64 15.43
C SER A 338 7.94 25.10 14.06
N GLU A 339 6.91 24.26 14.04
CA GLU A 339 6.30 23.75 12.81
C GLU A 339 5.79 24.88 11.90
N GLU A 340 5.22 25.94 12.48
CA GLU A 340 4.79 27.12 11.73
C GLU A 340 5.96 27.84 11.04
N ALA A 341 7.10 27.95 11.74
CA ALA A 341 8.28 28.60 11.19
C ALA A 341 8.85 27.79 10.02
N LEU A 342 8.95 26.45 10.17
CA LEU A 342 9.35 25.58 9.08
C LEU A 342 8.32 25.58 7.94
N GLY A 343 7.04 25.57 8.26
CA GLY A 343 5.94 25.61 7.29
C GLY A 343 5.97 26.84 6.38
N ARG A 344 6.40 28.01 6.90
CA ARG A 344 6.62 29.22 6.08
C ARG A 344 7.78 29.06 5.09
N VAL A 345 8.89 28.46 5.53
CA VAL A 345 10.05 28.20 4.64
C VAL A 345 9.66 27.19 3.56
N VAL A 346 8.94 26.13 3.93
CA VAL A 346 8.41 25.14 2.99
C VAL A 346 7.45 25.78 1.98
N GLY A 347 6.56 26.68 2.43
CA GLY A 347 5.65 27.41 1.55
C GLY A 347 6.40 28.27 0.52
N ALA A 348 7.50 28.92 0.91
CA ALA A 348 8.38 29.63 -0.03
C ALA A 348 9.11 28.69 -1.00
N ALA A 349 9.29 27.42 -0.62
CA ALA A 349 9.90 26.36 -1.42
C ALA A 349 8.87 25.44 -2.10
N ALA A 350 7.60 25.83 -2.22
CA ALA A 350 6.51 24.97 -2.72
C ALA A 350 6.74 24.46 -4.17
N ALA A 351 7.60 25.11 -4.94
CA ALA A 351 8.02 24.62 -6.26
C ALA A 351 8.87 23.33 -6.17
N TYR A 352 9.55 23.11 -5.05
CA TYR A 352 10.51 22.05 -4.81
C TYR A 352 10.01 20.96 -3.86
N VAL A 353 9.08 21.30 -2.98
CA VAL A 353 8.61 20.42 -1.91
C VAL A 353 7.27 19.79 -2.32
N ALA A 354 7.18 18.47 -2.21
CA ALA A 354 5.90 17.77 -2.22
C ALA A 354 5.37 17.64 -0.78
N GLU A 355 4.07 17.87 -0.65
CA GLU A 355 3.36 17.79 0.61
C GLU A 355 2.29 16.71 0.50
N GLU A 356 2.28 15.79 1.45
CA GLU A 356 1.29 14.72 1.54
C GLU A 356 0.63 14.76 2.91
N PHE A 357 -0.67 14.46 2.98
CA PHE A 357 -1.43 14.47 4.22
C PHE A 357 -1.85 13.04 4.56
N MET A 358 -1.42 12.56 5.72
CA MET A 358 -1.79 11.24 6.23
C MET A 358 -2.78 11.37 7.39
N MET A 359 -3.80 10.52 7.41
CA MET A 359 -4.79 10.50 8.50
C MET A 359 -4.16 9.91 9.78
N THR A 360 -4.49 10.48 10.94
CA THR A 360 -4.17 9.92 12.26
C THR A 360 -5.16 8.82 12.64
N ALA A 361 -4.73 7.84 13.42
CA ALA A 361 -5.51 6.64 13.74
C ALA A 361 -6.80 6.89 14.56
N ASP A 362 -6.91 8.02 15.28
CA ASP A 362 -8.12 8.40 16.01
C ASP A 362 -9.10 9.15 15.11
N GLY A 363 -9.72 8.44 14.16
CA GLY A 363 -10.77 8.96 13.26
C GLY A 363 -12.08 9.32 13.98
N THR A 364 -12.03 10.04 15.10
CA THR A 364 -13.22 10.55 15.77
C THR A 364 -13.52 11.94 15.19
N GLU A 365 -14.58 12.04 14.39
CA GLU A 365 -15.15 13.35 14.05
C GLU A 365 -15.53 14.08 15.35
N PRO A 366 -15.19 15.36 15.51
CA PRO A 366 -15.81 16.15 16.56
C PRO A 366 -17.28 16.33 16.21
N THR A 367 -18.17 15.80 17.06
CA THR A 367 -19.57 16.23 17.11
C THR A 367 -19.57 17.76 17.13
N PRO A 368 -20.24 18.47 16.21
CA PRO A 368 -20.30 19.91 16.30
C PRO A 368 -20.94 20.27 17.63
N GLU A 369 -20.16 20.89 18.53
CA GLU A 369 -20.69 21.51 19.72
C GLU A 369 -21.79 22.48 19.28
N ARG A 370 -23.02 22.11 19.62
CA ARG A 370 -24.21 22.92 19.49
C ARG A 370 -23.89 24.27 20.14
N ALA A 371 -23.80 25.32 19.31
CA ALA A 371 -23.67 26.68 19.80
C ALA A 371 -24.74 26.93 20.88
N PRO A 372 -24.39 27.54 22.04
CA PRO A 372 -25.37 27.84 23.06
C PRO A 372 -26.42 28.80 22.48
N GLU A 373 -27.69 28.39 22.57
CA GLU A 373 -28.85 29.16 22.15
C GLU A 373 -28.82 30.56 22.78
N PRO A 374 -29.08 31.64 22.01
CA PRO A 374 -29.22 32.96 22.58
C PRO A 374 -30.51 33.00 23.40
N THR A 375 -30.37 33.23 24.71
CA THR A 375 -31.47 33.52 25.62
C THR A 375 -32.28 34.70 25.11
N THR A 376 -33.56 34.43 24.81
CA THR A 376 -34.61 35.39 24.56
C THR A 376 -34.79 36.34 25.76
N GLU A 377 -34.37 37.59 25.62
CA GLU A 377 -35.00 38.69 26.35
C GLU A 377 -36.13 39.26 25.50
N GLN A 378 -37.34 39.15 26.07
CA GLN A 378 -38.58 39.73 25.60
C GLN A 378 -38.44 41.23 25.36
N THR A 379 -39.06 41.75 24.30
CA THR A 379 -40.13 42.73 24.46
C THR A 379 -40.90 42.95 23.17
N ASP A 380 -42.22 42.99 23.33
CA ASP A 380 -43.24 43.37 22.34
C ASP A 380 -42.86 44.59 21.50
N HIS A 381 -43.21 44.56 20.21
CA HIS A 381 -44.30 45.38 19.66
C HIS A 381 -44.30 45.39 18.11
N GLY A 382 -45.48 45.11 17.54
CA GLY A 382 -46.17 46.06 16.65
C GLY A 382 -45.66 46.26 15.21
N GLU A 383 -46.34 45.58 14.30
CA GLU A 383 -46.85 46.05 13.00
C GLU A 383 -46.37 47.39 12.39
N ALA A 384 -45.97 47.25 11.12
CA ALA A 384 -46.47 48.01 9.96
C ALA A 384 -45.97 49.45 9.65
N ALA A 385 -45.35 49.52 8.46
CA ALA A 385 -45.70 50.37 7.32
C ALA A 385 -45.22 51.85 7.24
N TYR A 386 -44.54 52.11 6.11
CA TYR A 386 -44.70 53.20 5.13
C TYR A 386 -44.56 54.70 5.51
N HIS A 387 -43.89 55.40 4.58
CA HIS A 387 -43.69 56.86 4.41
C HIS A 387 -42.69 57.49 5.41
N GLY A 388 -41.74 58.35 5.06
CA GLY A 388 -41.39 59.05 3.83
C GLY A 388 -40.67 60.36 4.23
N GLY A 389 -39.68 60.80 3.44
CA GLY A 389 -39.31 62.23 3.35
C GLY A 389 -38.13 62.78 4.18
N THR A 390 -37.15 63.32 3.44
CA THR A 390 -36.55 64.68 3.55
C THR A 390 -35.91 65.12 4.88
N ALA A 391 -34.59 65.35 4.97
CA ALA A 391 -33.79 66.50 4.50
C ALA A 391 -33.49 67.54 5.61
N GLY A 392 -32.27 68.09 5.60
CA GLY A 392 -31.79 69.26 6.36
C GLY A 392 -30.68 68.92 7.35
N HIS A 393 -29.42 69.34 7.10
CA HIS A 393 -28.81 70.63 7.53
C HIS A 393 -28.69 70.72 9.07
N ASP A 394 -27.61 71.14 9.72
CA ASP A 394 -26.45 71.91 9.28
C ASP A 394 -25.37 71.93 10.39
N GLU A 395 -24.15 72.32 10.01
CA GLU A 395 -23.19 73.20 10.71
C GLU A 395 -22.60 72.76 12.09
N SER A 396 -21.29 72.52 12.21
CA SER A 396 -20.16 73.49 12.34
C SER A 396 -20.18 74.23 13.70
N ALA A 397 -19.11 74.57 14.41
CA ALA A 397 -17.69 74.80 14.10
C ALA A 397 -16.89 74.75 15.43
N ASP A 398 -15.57 74.56 15.42
CA ASP A 398 -14.52 75.53 15.82
C ASP A 398 -13.59 74.79 16.82
N HIS A 399 -12.26 74.95 16.91
CA HIS A 399 -11.30 75.89 16.34
C HIS A 399 -9.88 75.30 16.51
N ASP A 400 -9.00 75.64 15.55
CA ASP A 400 -7.53 75.79 15.54
C ASP A 400 -6.74 75.60 16.87
N GLY A 401 -5.62 74.87 16.94
CA GLY A 401 -4.34 75.15 16.27
C GLY A 401 -3.17 75.08 17.31
N PRO A 402 -1.88 75.15 16.93
CA PRO A 402 -1.07 73.93 16.76
C PRO A 402 0.36 73.93 17.40
N THR A 403 1.08 72.80 17.23
CA THR A 403 2.57 72.58 17.18
C THR A 403 3.40 72.78 18.47
N ASP A 404 4.44 72.03 18.84
CA ASP A 404 5.33 71.06 18.17
C ASP A 404 6.17 70.29 19.23
N HIS A 405 6.51 69.02 18.99
CA HIS A 405 7.83 68.36 19.18
C HIS A 405 7.75 66.82 19.31
N ASN A 406 8.33 66.13 18.31
CA ASN A 406 8.87 64.74 18.22
C ASN A 406 9.11 64.03 19.57
N GLY A 407 8.78 62.76 19.85
CA GLY A 407 8.46 61.49 19.15
C GLY A 407 9.08 60.34 20.02
N PRO A 408 9.00 59.02 19.73
CA PRO A 408 7.92 58.16 19.23
C PRO A 408 7.50 57.07 20.27
N ALA A 409 6.23 56.67 20.32
CA ALA A 409 5.79 55.47 21.06
C ALA A 409 4.46 54.91 20.53
N GLY A 410 4.48 53.64 20.09
CA GLY A 410 3.33 52.72 19.97
C GLY A 410 2.34 52.96 18.84
N PRO A 411 1.88 51.89 18.18
CA PRO A 411 0.52 51.49 18.50
C PRO A 411 0.36 49.98 18.76
N HIS A 412 -0.34 49.70 19.86
CA HIS A 412 -1.12 48.50 20.13
C HIS A 412 -2.58 48.78 19.64
N PRO A 413 -3.54 47.83 19.69
CA PRO A 413 -3.72 46.75 18.70
C PRO A 413 -5.22 46.60 18.32
N SER A 414 -5.57 46.44 17.05
CA SER A 414 -6.85 45.79 16.73
C SER A 414 -6.85 45.30 15.30
N ASP A 415 -7.33 44.07 15.15
CA ASP A 415 -7.65 43.32 13.93
C ASP A 415 -6.65 42.18 13.64
N ALA A 416 -6.51 41.32 14.65
CA ALA A 416 -6.16 39.93 14.49
C ALA A 416 -7.43 39.11 14.74
N GLU A 417 -7.94 38.40 13.73
CA GLU A 417 -8.65 37.13 13.86
C GLU A 417 -9.05 36.59 12.48
N SER A 418 -8.23 35.69 11.96
CA SER A 418 -8.61 34.60 11.04
C SER A 418 -7.39 33.66 10.95
N ALA A 419 -7.24 32.79 11.95
CA ALA A 419 -6.28 31.69 11.93
C ALA A 419 -6.72 30.61 10.90
N PRO A 420 -5.80 29.94 10.19
CA PRO A 420 -6.13 28.71 9.48
C PRO A 420 -6.23 27.58 10.51
N GLY A 421 -7.41 26.97 10.59
CA GLY A 421 -7.70 25.88 11.52
C GLY A 421 -6.72 24.72 11.36
N ALA A 422 -6.14 24.29 12.48
CA ALA A 422 -5.52 22.99 12.62
C ALA A 422 -6.59 21.93 12.33
N GLY A 423 -6.50 21.28 11.17
CA GLY A 423 -7.33 20.13 10.84
C GLY A 423 -6.96 18.98 11.77
N ALA A 424 -7.74 18.80 12.84
CA ALA A 424 -7.62 17.65 13.73
C ALA A 424 -7.79 16.38 12.88
N GLY A 425 -6.74 15.57 12.81
CA GLY A 425 -6.77 14.28 12.11
C GLY A 425 -5.78 14.09 10.97
N ARG A 426 -5.03 15.11 10.52
CA ARG A 426 -4.10 14.99 9.38
C ARG A 426 -2.68 15.45 9.72
N VAL A 427 -1.70 14.56 9.54
CA VAL A 427 -0.27 14.88 9.65
C VAL A 427 0.29 15.19 8.27
N ARG A 428 0.93 16.36 8.16
CA ARG A 428 1.59 16.83 6.94
C ARG A 428 2.99 16.23 6.84
N HIS A 429 3.25 15.51 5.76
CA HIS A 429 4.55 14.97 5.39
C HIS A 429 5.24 15.83 4.32
N LEU A 430 6.56 15.90 4.40
CA LEU A 430 7.41 16.72 3.55
C LEU A 430 8.50 15.88 2.90
N ARG A 431 8.66 16.02 1.59
CA ARG A 431 9.82 15.54 0.83
C ARG A 431 10.11 16.48 -0.33
N LEU A 432 11.31 16.40 -0.90
CA LEU A 432 11.50 17.00 -2.22
C LEU A 432 10.62 16.26 -3.25
N ARG A 433 10.01 17.04 -4.14
CA ARG A 433 9.04 16.55 -5.13
C ARG A 433 9.63 15.48 -6.04
N ASP A 434 10.91 15.63 -6.41
CA ASP A 434 11.60 14.73 -7.33
C ASP A 434 12.82 14.08 -6.68
N ASN A 435 12.91 12.75 -6.74
CA ASN A 435 14.07 12.00 -6.21
C ASN A 435 15.38 12.40 -6.89
N ALA A 436 15.34 12.72 -8.19
CA ALA A 436 16.50 13.21 -8.94
C ALA A 436 17.02 14.55 -8.41
N LEU A 437 16.10 15.43 -8.00
CA LEU A 437 16.40 16.71 -7.39
C LEU A 437 16.91 16.53 -5.95
N ALA A 438 16.29 15.63 -5.19
CA ALA A 438 16.78 15.23 -3.87
C ALA A 438 18.20 14.68 -3.93
N ALA A 439 18.48 13.77 -4.85
CA ALA A 439 19.82 13.25 -5.07
C ALA A 439 20.83 14.35 -5.48
N ALA A 440 20.40 15.33 -6.27
CA ALA A 440 21.24 16.48 -6.63
C ALA A 440 21.54 17.40 -5.44
N ALA A 441 20.54 17.72 -4.62
CA ALA A 441 20.71 18.48 -3.39
C ALA A 441 21.59 17.73 -2.37
N ARG A 442 21.41 16.42 -2.21
CA ARG A 442 22.27 15.60 -1.32
C ARG A 442 23.73 15.62 -1.73
N ARG A 443 24.03 15.65 -3.04
CA ARG A 443 25.40 15.79 -3.54
C ARG A 443 26.03 17.12 -3.15
N SER A 444 25.25 18.20 -3.02
CA SER A 444 25.79 19.52 -2.60
C SER A 444 26.25 19.53 -1.14
N TYR A 445 25.78 18.60 -0.30
CA TYR A 445 26.26 18.45 1.07
C TYR A 445 27.67 17.82 1.13
N GLY A 446 28.06 17.03 0.14
CA GLY A 446 29.38 16.41 0.05
C GLY A 446 29.77 15.66 1.32
N SER A 447 30.95 15.94 1.85
CA SER A 447 31.47 15.29 3.06
C SER A 447 30.71 15.62 4.35
N ARG A 448 29.80 16.62 4.34
CA ARG A 448 28.97 16.96 5.51
C ARG A 448 27.82 15.97 5.71
N LEU A 449 27.44 15.22 4.67
CA LEU A 449 26.23 14.40 4.66
C LEU A 449 26.16 13.39 5.83
N PRO A 450 27.19 12.58 6.15
CA PRO A 450 27.10 11.65 7.29
C PRO A 450 26.92 12.35 8.64
N GLY A 451 27.52 13.54 8.81
CA GLY A 451 27.37 14.35 10.02
C GLY A 451 25.96 14.93 10.16
N LEU A 452 25.34 15.34 9.04
CA LEU A 452 23.94 15.77 9.01
C LEU A 452 23.00 14.59 9.32
N GLN A 453 23.21 13.44 8.68
CA GLN A 453 22.44 12.22 8.93
C GLN A 453 22.51 11.79 10.39
N ARG A 454 23.70 11.81 11.00
CA ARG A 454 23.86 11.53 12.44
C ARG A 454 23.06 12.50 13.30
N LYS A 455 23.14 13.81 13.06
CA LYS A 455 22.38 14.80 13.84
C LYS A 455 20.87 14.61 13.71
N ILE A 456 20.39 14.32 12.49
CA ILE A 456 18.98 14.02 12.23
C ILE A 456 18.60 12.73 12.97
N ALA A 457 19.34 11.64 12.82
CA ALA A 457 19.07 10.40 13.53
C ALA A 457 19.06 10.60 15.06
N THR A 458 20.04 11.29 15.64
CA THR A 458 20.01 11.59 17.08
C THR A 458 18.77 12.39 17.49
N ALA A 459 18.32 13.34 16.66
CA ALA A 459 17.12 14.11 16.93
C ALA A 459 15.84 13.26 16.83
N LEU A 460 15.80 12.36 15.85
CA LEU A 460 14.71 11.43 15.57
C LEU A 460 14.79 10.15 16.40
N ALA A 461 15.72 10.07 17.36
CA ALA A 461 15.93 8.87 18.16
C ALA A 461 14.58 8.36 18.69
N PRO A 462 14.23 7.08 18.46
CA PRO A 462 12.91 6.56 18.79
C PRO A 462 12.58 6.75 20.28
N SER A 463 13.62 6.69 21.13
CA SER A 463 13.54 6.98 22.57
C SER A 463 13.03 8.38 22.94
N ALA A 464 12.97 9.28 21.97
CA ALA A 464 12.57 10.66 22.15
C ALA A 464 11.34 11.04 21.31
N VAL A 465 10.83 10.11 20.48
CA VAL A 465 9.68 10.31 19.59
C VAL A 465 8.51 9.42 20.02
N LEU A 466 8.73 8.13 20.27
CA LEU A 466 7.65 7.21 20.65
C LEU A 466 7.15 7.54 22.05
N SER A 467 5.83 7.61 22.20
CA SER A 467 5.17 7.73 23.50
C SER A 467 5.39 6.49 24.36
N ALA A 468 5.16 6.63 25.67
CA ALA A 468 5.20 5.48 26.58
C ALA A 468 4.14 4.44 26.22
N ALA A 469 2.97 4.88 25.76
CA ALA A 469 1.90 4.02 25.25
C ALA A 469 2.40 3.21 24.04
N GLU A 470 2.93 3.83 22.99
CA GLU A 470 3.41 3.13 21.80
C GLU A 470 4.53 2.11 22.07
N ARG A 471 5.40 2.38 23.05
CA ARG A 471 6.46 1.42 23.44
C ARG A 471 5.94 0.23 24.25
N THR A 472 4.83 0.42 24.96
CA THR A 472 4.28 -0.59 25.89
C THR A 472 3.02 -1.26 25.37
N SER A 473 2.37 -0.69 24.36
CA SER A 473 1.11 -1.18 23.77
C SER A 473 1.30 -2.48 23.01
N ALA A 474 2.55 -2.96 22.88
CA ALA A 474 2.86 -4.16 22.14
C ALA A 474 2.26 -4.10 20.73
N GLY A 475 2.24 -2.94 20.05
CA GLY A 475 1.62 -2.81 18.72
C GLY A 475 0.09 -2.98 18.68
N ALA A 476 -0.60 -3.07 19.83
CA ALA A 476 -2.06 -3.13 19.89
C ALA A 476 -2.73 -1.80 19.52
N GLU A 477 -2.00 -0.69 19.69
CA GLU A 477 -2.42 0.62 19.22
C GLU A 477 -1.74 0.93 17.88
N PRO A 478 -2.45 1.52 16.92
CA PRO A 478 -1.86 1.97 15.68
C PRO A 478 -0.74 2.98 15.98
N LEU A 479 0.44 2.76 15.38
CA LEU A 479 1.55 3.70 15.49
C LEU A 479 1.16 5.06 14.89
N SER A 480 1.56 6.13 15.57
CA SER A 480 1.48 7.49 15.01
C SER A 480 2.27 7.60 13.69
N PRO A 481 1.93 8.54 12.79
CA PRO A 481 2.72 8.80 11.59
C PRO A 481 4.21 9.04 11.89
N GLU A 482 4.52 9.72 12.99
CA GLU A 482 5.87 9.93 13.48
C GLU A 482 6.57 8.64 13.88
N ALA A 483 5.90 7.77 14.65
CA ALA A 483 6.45 6.47 15.02
C ALA A 483 6.69 5.59 13.80
N ARG A 484 5.76 5.57 12.83
CA ARG A 484 5.93 4.85 11.55
C ARG A 484 7.14 5.36 10.76
N TYR A 485 7.33 6.67 10.67
CA TYR A 485 8.49 7.24 10.01
C TYR A 485 9.78 6.79 10.70
N VAL A 486 9.88 6.94 12.03
CA VAL A 486 11.10 6.61 12.77
C VAL A 486 11.43 5.11 12.72
N LEU A 487 10.43 4.25 12.79
CA LEU A 487 10.60 2.79 12.80
C LEU A 487 10.76 2.17 11.40
N GLY A 488 10.47 2.93 10.34
CA GLY A 488 10.72 2.53 8.95
C GLY A 488 11.81 3.38 8.31
N PRO A 489 11.47 4.43 7.54
CA PRO A 489 12.45 5.30 6.87
C PRO A 489 13.54 5.89 7.80
N GLY A 490 13.22 6.10 9.07
CA GLY A 490 14.13 6.56 10.12
C GLY A 490 15.36 5.67 10.31
N LEU A 491 15.23 4.36 10.08
CA LEU A 491 16.31 3.40 10.19
C LEU A 491 17.43 3.69 9.18
N ALA A 492 17.10 4.19 7.98
CA ALA A 492 18.10 4.59 7.00
C ALA A 492 18.92 5.82 7.46
N HIS A 493 18.31 6.78 8.15
CA HIS A 493 19.05 7.88 8.79
C HIS A 493 20.00 7.34 9.86
N ALA A 494 19.54 6.38 10.67
CA ALA A 494 20.35 5.76 11.70
C ALA A 494 21.54 4.97 11.11
N ALA A 495 21.32 4.24 10.02
CA ALA A 495 22.36 3.53 9.28
C ALA A 495 23.40 4.49 8.70
N ALA A 496 22.96 5.49 7.92
CA ALA A 496 23.86 6.47 7.31
C ALA A 496 24.58 7.36 8.34
N GLY A 497 23.99 7.58 9.52
CA GLY A 497 24.60 8.26 10.66
C GLY A 497 25.54 7.40 11.49
N GLY A 498 25.54 6.08 11.28
CA GLY A 498 26.33 5.10 12.04
C GLY A 498 25.83 4.88 13.47
N VAL A 499 24.53 5.01 13.72
CA VAL A 499 23.87 4.87 15.03
C VAL A 499 22.75 3.82 15.03
N LEU A 500 22.62 3.01 13.97
CA LEU A 500 21.62 1.94 13.87
C LEU A 500 21.71 0.94 15.04
N ASP A 501 22.92 0.55 15.43
CA ASP A 501 23.12 -0.37 16.57
C ASP A 501 22.64 0.23 17.90
N GLU A 502 22.82 1.54 18.08
CA GLU A 502 22.36 2.25 19.29
C GLU A 502 20.83 2.28 19.37
N TRP A 503 20.15 2.38 18.23
CA TRP A 503 18.69 2.35 18.17
C TRP A 503 18.16 0.93 18.44
N LEU A 504 18.74 -0.07 17.81
CA LEU A 504 18.28 -1.46 17.93
C LEU A 504 18.69 -2.15 19.24
N ALA A 505 19.57 -1.52 20.03
CA ALA A 505 19.90 -1.95 21.37
C ALA A 505 18.65 -2.02 22.27
N ASP A 506 17.65 -1.16 22.06
CA ASP A 506 16.36 -1.25 22.76
C ASP A 506 15.51 -2.38 22.15
N PRO A 507 15.17 -3.44 22.92
CA PRO A 507 14.32 -4.53 22.44
C PRO A 507 12.93 -4.10 21.98
N ALA A 508 12.36 -3.06 22.58
CA ALA A 508 11.05 -2.55 22.16
C ALA A 508 11.11 -1.96 20.74
N LEU A 509 12.21 -1.31 20.40
CA LEU A 509 12.42 -0.73 19.07
C LEU A 509 12.70 -1.80 18.03
N ALA A 510 13.51 -2.82 18.38
CA ALA A 510 13.71 -3.98 17.52
C ALA A 510 12.40 -4.71 17.24
N PHE A 511 11.51 -4.80 18.23
CA PHE A 511 10.18 -5.36 18.04
C PHE A 511 9.28 -4.52 17.14
N LEU A 512 9.30 -3.19 17.26
CA LEU A 512 8.43 -2.31 16.48
C LEU A 512 8.99 -1.92 15.09
N ALA A 513 10.25 -2.26 14.79
CA ALA A 513 10.91 -1.92 13.54
C ALA A 513 10.16 -2.50 12.32
N ASP A 514 10.02 -1.68 11.28
CA ASP A 514 9.59 -2.15 9.97
C ASP A 514 10.70 -3.01 9.37
N LEU A 515 10.47 -4.33 9.35
CA LEU A 515 11.48 -5.31 8.94
C LEU A 515 12.00 -5.10 7.50
N PRO A 516 11.17 -4.75 6.50
CA PRO A 516 11.64 -4.36 5.17
C PRO A 516 12.60 -3.16 5.19
N SER A 517 12.24 -2.07 5.88
CA SER A 517 13.11 -0.89 6.01
C SER A 517 14.39 -1.20 6.81
N PHE A 518 14.30 -2.09 7.80
CA PHE A 518 15.45 -2.56 8.56
C PHE A 518 16.45 -3.28 7.66
N GLU A 519 16.01 -4.19 6.78
CA GLU A 519 16.90 -4.92 5.87
C GLU A 519 17.71 -3.95 4.99
N ASP A 520 17.03 -2.96 4.42
CA ASP A 520 17.67 -1.90 3.64
C ASP A 520 18.70 -1.09 4.45
N ALA A 521 18.34 -0.72 5.69
CA ALA A 521 19.20 0.07 6.57
C ALA A 521 20.44 -0.73 7.04
N ASP A 522 20.26 -2.00 7.36
CA ASP A 522 21.30 -2.88 7.86
C ASP A 522 22.35 -3.19 6.79
N ASP A 523 21.91 -3.36 5.53
CA ASP A 523 22.79 -3.48 4.37
C ASP A 523 23.70 -2.27 4.17
N GLU A 524 23.16 -1.07 4.43
CA GLU A 524 23.91 0.17 4.33
C GLU A 524 24.88 0.35 5.51
N ALA A 525 24.44 0.00 6.72
CA ALA A 525 25.25 0.09 7.94
C ALA A 525 26.47 -0.87 7.92
N GLY A 526 26.42 -1.96 7.17
CA GLY A 526 27.53 -2.92 7.04
C GLY A 526 27.72 -3.79 8.28
N SER A 527 28.98 -4.03 8.69
CA SER A 527 29.29 -4.91 9.83
C SER A 527 28.90 -4.29 11.17
N ALA A 528 28.25 -5.07 12.03
CA ALA A 528 27.85 -4.66 13.38
C ALA A 528 29.06 -4.38 14.29
N ALA A 529 28.89 -3.45 15.25
CA ALA A 529 29.97 -3.01 16.13
C ALA A 529 30.42 -4.05 17.19
N GLY A 530 29.70 -5.16 17.34
CA GLY A 530 30.01 -6.21 18.32
C GLY A 530 29.04 -7.39 18.26
N PRO A 531 29.22 -8.41 19.13
CA PRO A 531 28.46 -9.66 19.08
C PRO A 531 26.96 -9.50 19.39
N SER A 532 26.61 -8.65 20.37
CA SER A 532 25.19 -8.41 20.72
C SER A 532 24.42 -7.67 19.61
N PRO A 533 24.89 -6.53 19.07
CA PRO A 533 24.26 -5.90 17.91
C PRO A 533 24.24 -6.80 16.66
N HIS A 534 25.26 -7.66 16.49
CA HIS A 534 25.26 -8.67 15.43
C HIS A 534 24.11 -9.65 15.60
N ALA A 535 23.94 -10.25 16.79
CA ALA A 535 22.84 -11.17 17.10
C ALA A 535 21.47 -10.51 16.90
N ARG A 536 21.33 -9.24 17.31
CA ARG A 536 20.11 -8.44 17.11
C ARG A 536 19.77 -8.26 15.64
N ARG A 537 20.73 -7.84 14.81
CA ARG A 537 20.53 -7.67 13.37
C ARG A 537 20.21 -8.99 12.69
N GLN A 538 20.93 -10.07 13.02
CA GLN A 538 20.63 -11.41 12.48
C GLN A 538 19.23 -11.87 12.87
N THR A 539 18.81 -11.62 14.10
CA THR A 539 17.45 -11.90 14.57
C THR A 539 16.40 -11.21 13.70
N LEU A 540 16.56 -9.91 13.45
CA LEU A 540 15.62 -9.14 12.62
C LEU A 540 15.61 -9.59 11.15
N ARG A 541 16.79 -9.88 10.57
CA ARG A 541 16.88 -10.48 9.22
C ARG A 541 16.15 -11.83 9.15
N GLN A 542 16.39 -12.68 10.14
CA GLN A 542 15.80 -14.01 10.19
C GLN A 542 14.30 -13.93 10.41
N ALA A 543 13.84 -13.00 11.27
CA ALA A 543 12.43 -12.72 11.45
C ALA A 543 11.79 -12.27 10.12
N HIS A 544 12.41 -11.32 9.39
CA HIS A 544 11.91 -10.87 8.09
C HIS A 544 11.79 -12.01 7.08
N ARG A 545 12.79 -12.90 7.02
CA ARG A 545 12.76 -14.11 6.19
C ARG A 545 11.61 -15.04 6.55
N LEU A 546 11.26 -15.16 7.83
CA LEU A 546 10.14 -15.97 8.28
C LEU A 546 8.79 -15.33 7.88
N TYR A 547 8.65 -13.99 7.88
CA TYR A 547 7.44 -13.28 7.42
C TYR A 547 7.25 -13.33 5.91
N VAL A 548 6.65 -14.42 5.42
CA VAL A 548 6.16 -14.47 4.04
C VAL A 548 4.70 -14.89 4.02
N GLY A 549 3.82 -13.91 3.78
CA GLY A 549 2.42 -14.15 3.43
C GLY A 549 1.52 -12.96 3.76
N PRO A 550 0.43 -12.74 3.00
CA PRO A 550 -0.52 -11.63 3.17
C PRO A 550 -1.36 -11.70 4.46
N ARG A 551 -0.92 -12.46 5.48
CA ARG A 551 -1.65 -12.75 6.72
C ARG A 551 -0.96 -12.29 7.99
N THR A 552 0.26 -11.76 7.90
CA THR A 552 1.13 -11.60 9.08
C THR A 552 1.10 -10.24 9.75
N GLY A 553 -0.03 -9.52 9.68
CA GLY A 553 -0.18 -8.19 10.29
C GLY A 553 -0.42 -8.21 11.81
N HIS A 554 -0.56 -9.39 12.44
CA HIS A 554 -0.88 -9.48 13.86
C HIS A 554 0.39 -9.44 14.72
N VAL A 555 0.43 -8.49 15.65
CA VAL A 555 1.44 -8.36 16.71
C VAL A 555 1.82 -9.70 17.34
N SER A 556 0.83 -10.55 17.66
CA SER A 556 1.08 -11.77 18.42
C SER A 556 1.83 -12.81 17.61
N GLU A 557 1.51 -12.88 16.33
CA GLU A 557 2.29 -13.64 15.35
C GLU A 557 3.68 -13.02 15.24
N HIS A 558 3.75 -11.67 15.24
CA HIS A 558 5.00 -10.97 15.11
C HIS A 558 5.98 -11.30 16.26
N ALA A 559 5.46 -11.26 17.48
CA ALA A 559 6.20 -11.58 18.69
C ALA A 559 6.64 -13.05 18.76
N SER A 560 5.84 -13.96 18.22
CA SER A 560 6.17 -15.40 18.23
C SER A 560 7.34 -15.69 17.29
N ARG A 561 7.27 -15.20 16.05
CA ARG A 561 8.31 -15.39 15.03
C ARG A 561 9.59 -14.63 15.37
N LEU A 562 9.49 -13.41 15.91
CA LEU A 562 10.67 -12.69 16.40
C LEU A 562 11.31 -13.41 17.59
N GLY A 563 10.50 -13.99 18.49
CA GLY A 563 11.00 -14.83 19.59
C GLY A 563 11.74 -16.08 19.11
N LEU A 564 11.22 -16.76 18.07
CA LEU A 564 11.93 -17.87 17.42
C LEU A 564 13.26 -17.42 16.81
N ALA A 565 13.25 -16.33 16.06
CA ALA A 565 14.46 -15.79 15.45
C ALA A 565 15.50 -15.39 16.50
N ALA A 566 15.07 -14.79 17.61
CA ALA A 566 15.95 -14.41 18.73
C ALA A 566 16.58 -15.64 19.38
N ALA A 567 15.81 -16.71 19.59
CA ALA A 567 16.31 -17.97 20.14
C ALA A 567 17.36 -18.62 19.20
N VAL A 568 17.10 -18.62 17.89
CA VAL A 568 18.02 -19.19 16.89
C VAL A 568 19.32 -18.38 16.79
N CYS A 569 19.24 -17.04 16.85
CA CYS A 569 20.41 -16.17 16.67
C CYS A 569 21.15 -15.85 17.98
N GLY A 570 20.73 -16.42 19.12
CA GLY A 570 21.34 -16.18 20.43
C GLY A 570 21.11 -14.79 21.01
N ASP A 571 20.05 -14.10 20.60
CA ASP A 571 19.68 -12.77 21.11
C ASP A 571 18.84 -12.88 22.39
N THR A 572 19.54 -13.23 23.47
CA THR A 572 18.91 -13.50 24.76
C THR A 572 18.18 -12.28 25.31
N GLU A 573 18.67 -11.07 25.07
CA GLU A 573 18.06 -9.85 25.57
C GLU A 573 16.68 -9.58 24.95
N LEU A 574 16.54 -9.78 23.64
CA LEU A 574 15.25 -9.63 22.95
C LEU A 574 14.27 -10.72 23.37
N ALA A 575 14.74 -11.97 23.42
CA ALA A 575 13.93 -13.11 23.85
C ALA A 575 13.38 -12.91 25.27
N ASP A 576 14.24 -12.48 26.20
CA ASP A 576 13.90 -12.14 27.58
C ASP A 576 12.90 -10.98 27.68
N TRP A 577 13.09 -9.95 26.86
CA TRP A 577 12.17 -8.81 26.82
C TRP A 577 10.79 -9.24 26.31
N LEU A 578 10.71 -10.04 25.25
CA LEU A 578 9.45 -10.62 24.74
C LEU A 578 8.76 -11.51 25.79
N LEU A 579 9.54 -12.15 26.67
CA LEU A 579 9.00 -12.93 27.79
C LEU A 579 8.37 -12.06 28.88
N ARG A 580 8.99 -10.91 29.20
CA ARG A 580 8.55 -10.02 30.29
C ARG A 580 7.55 -8.94 29.88
N SER A 581 7.51 -8.56 28.61
CA SER A 581 6.71 -7.43 28.10
C SER A 581 5.20 -7.65 28.13
N GLY A 582 4.75 -8.90 28.31
CA GLY A 582 3.32 -9.23 28.30
C GLY A 582 2.68 -9.17 26.91
N VAL A 583 3.47 -8.99 25.84
CA VAL A 583 3.02 -9.06 24.45
C VAL A 583 2.37 -10.43 24.23
N PRO A 584 1.10 -10.50 23.77
CA PRO A 584 0.46 -11.77 23.45
C PRO A 584 1.28 -12.50 22.38
N ARG A 585 1.40 -13.82 22.48
CA ARG A 585 2.13 -14.64 21.52
C ARG A 585 1.29 -15.85 21.20
N ILE A 586 1.20 -16.22 19.93
CA ILE A 586 0.46 -17.40 19.50
C ILE A 586 1.16 -18.67 20.02
N TRP A 587 2.50 -18.64 20.09
CA TRP A 587 3.33 -19.68 20.68
C TRP A 587 4.66 -19.11 21.15
N ARG A 588 5.38 -19.84 21.99
CA ARG A 588 6.69 -19.44 22.53
C ARG A 588 7.73 -20.48 22.19
N THR A 589 8.88 -20.03 21.70
CA THR A 589 10.05 -20.91 21.55
C THR A 589 10.79 -20.99 22.87
N HIS A 590 10.99 -22.21 23.38
CA HIS A 590 11.89 -22.46 24.52
C HIS A 590 13.35 -22.46 24.09
N TRP A 591 13.64 -23.21 23.04
CA TRP A 591 14.92 -23.28 22.37
C TRP A 591 14.68 -23.76 20.93
N ALA A 592 15.58 -23.42 20.02
CA ALA A 592 15.48 -23.80 18.63
C ALA A 592 16.85 -23.98 17.99
N HIS A 593 17.11 -25.19 17.50
CA HIS A 593 18.18 -25.48 16.54
C HIS A 593 17.56 -25.56 15.15
N TRP A 594 17.03 -24.42 14.71
CA TRP A 594 16.12 -24.34 13.56
C TRP A 594 16.67 -23.44 12.47
N ARG A 595 16.67 -23.94 11.24
CA ARG A 595 17.03 -23.18 10.05
C ARG A 595 15.96 -23.37 8.98
N PRO A 596 15.11 -22.35 8.69
CA PRO A 596 14.12 -22.45 7.63
C PRO A 596 14.84 -22.71 6.29
N LEU A 597 14.74 -23.95 5.80
CA LEU A 597 15.41 -24.39 4.58
C LEU A 597 14.72 -23.81 3.34
N GLY A 598 15.34 -22.81 2.72
CA GLY A 598 14.91 -22.23 1.44
C GLY A 598 16.03 -21.62 0.60
N ALA A 599 17.19 -21.31 1.20
CA ALA A 599 18.38 -20.84 0.50
C ALA A 599 19.61 -21.58 1.03
N PHE A 600 20.16 -22.48 0.22
CA PHE A 600 21.48 -23.05 0.48
C PHE A 600 22.53 -22.00 0.12
N GLU A 601 22.98 -21.22 1.11
CA GLU A 601 24.34 -20.66 1.07
C GLU A 601 25.22 -21.52 1.98
N PRO A 602 26.05 -22.41 1.39
CA PRO A 602 26.91 -23.34 2.14
C PRO A 602 28.03 -22.67 2.96
N ALA A 603 28.17 -21.34 2.89
CA ALA A 603 29.27 -20.62 3.53
C ALA A 603 29.03 -20.35 5.02
N ASP A 604 27.77 -20.33 5.47
CA ASP A 604 27.37 -19.93 6.83
C ASP A 604 26.73 -21.10 7.60
N PHE A 605 27.43 -22.23 7.71
CA PHE A 605 27.01 -23.28 8.63
C PHE A 605 27.44 -22.88 10.05
N ASP A 606 26.47 -22.52 10.91
CA ASP A 606 26.73 -22.51 12.35
C ASP A 606 27.14 -23.92 12.79
N ALA A 607 28.18 -24.01 13.62
CA ALA A 607 28.71 -25.27 14.10
C ALA A 607 27.71 -26.09 14.93
N GLU A 608 26.59 -25.48 15.35
CA GLU A 608 25.61 -26.06 16.27
C GLU A 608 24.31 -26.54 15.60
N TRP A 609 24.09 -26.25 14.30
CA TRP A 609 22.90 -26.74 13.60
C TRP A 609 23.02 -28.24 13.26
N PRO A 610 22.08 -29.10 13.72
CA PRO A 610 22.18 -30.56 13.57
C PRO A 610 21.83 -31.08 12.16
N GLY A 611 21.37 -30.21 11.27
CA GLY A 611 20.85 -30.58 9.96
C GLY A 611 19.40 -31.08 10.01
N PRO A 612 18.88 -31.61 8.90
CA PRO A 612 17.68 -32.44 8.89
C PRO A 612 17.80 -33.57 9.90
N VAL A 613 16.78 -33.74 10.75
CA VAL A 613 16.79 -34.72 11.84
C VAL A 613 15.48 -35.49 11.93
N GLU A 614 15.59 -36.75 12.32
CA GLU A 614 14.48 -37.65 12.65
C GLU A 614 14.58 -38.09 14.12
N LEU A 615 13.44 -38.33 14.79
CA LEU A 615 13.46 -38.82 16.16
C LEU A 615 13.83 -40.31 16.20
N CYS A 616 14.75 -40.67 17.09
CA CYS A 616 15.21 -42.04 17.27
C CYS A 616 15.00 -42.60 18.68
N GLY A 617 14.67 -41.77 19.68
CA GLY A 617 14.24 -42.29 20.98
C GLY A 617 14.18 -41.25 22.09
N TRP A 618 13.83 -41.74 23.27
CA TRP A 618 13.58 -40.95 24.48
C TRP A 618 14.16 -41.68 25.69
N ARG A 619 14.60 -40.93 26.70
CA ARG A 619 14.99 -41.47 28.01
C ARG A 619 14.81 -40.44 29.11
N SER A 620 14.68 -40.91 30.34
CA SER A 620 14.83 -40.10 31.55
C SER A 620 16.07 -40.55 32.31
N VAL A 621 17.02 -39.64 32.53
CA VAL A 621 18.25 -39.91 33.29
C VAL A 621 18.27 -38.97 34.48
N GLU A 622 18.24 -39.53 35.70
CA GLU A 622 18.23 -38.76 36.96
C GLU A 622 17.09 -37.72 37.04
N GLY A 623 15.97 -37.99 36.37
CA GLY A 623 14.81 -37.08 36.30
C GLY A 623 14.89 -36.02 35.20
N ALA A 624 15.97 -35.96 34.42
CA ALA A 624 16.08 -35.12 33.24
C ALA A 624 15.60 -35.86 31.99
N GLU A 625 14.61 -35.28 31.30
CA GLU A 625 14.09 -35.81 30.03
C GLU A 625 15.05 -35.51 28.88
N GLN A 626 15.33 -36.53 28.07
CA GLN A 626 16.24 -36.44 26.93
C GLN A 626 15.65 -37.16 25.73
N PHE A 627 15.96 -36.67 24.53
CA PHE A 627 15.56 -37.28 23.27
C PHE A 627 16.77 -37.50 22.37
N CYS A 628 16.69 -38.52 21.52
CA CYS A 628 17.74 -38.87 20.58
C CYS A 628 17.26 -38.55 19.18
N THR A 629 18.08 -37.84 18.40
CA THR A 629 17.83 -37.61 16.98
C THR A 629 18.92 -38.20 16.13
N ARG A 630 18.58 -38.53 14.89
CA ARG A 630 19.53 -38.93 13.85
C ARG A 630 19.59 -37.85 12.79
N SER A 631 20.80 -37.36 12.50
CA SER A 631 21.01 -36.40 11.41
C SER A 631 20.95 -37.14 10.06
N GLU A 632 20.17 -36.64 9.11
CA GLU A 632 20.16 -37.19 7.74
C GLU A 632 21.47 -36.88 7.00
N LEU A 633 22.20 -35.81 7.41
CA LEU A 633 23.45 -35.41 6.77
C LEU A 633 24.62 -36.29 7.19
N SER A 634 24.80 -36.49 8.50
CA SER A 634 25.94 -37.25 9.04
C SER A 634 25.61 -38.71 9.35
N GLY A 635 24.32 -39.05 9.48
CA GLY A 635 23.86 -40.36 9.91
C GLY A 635 24.08 -40.64 11.40
N LEU A 636 24.64 -39.70 12.17
CA LEU A 636 24.97 -39.85 13.58
C LEU A 636 23.74 -39.65 14.47
N TYR A 637 23.74 -40.37 15.59
CA TYR A 637 22.77 -40.27 16.67
C TYR A 637 23.30 -39.31 17.74
N GLN A 638 22.50 -38.33 18.13
CA GLN A 638 22.84 -37.37 19.17
C GLN A 638 21.72 -37.33 20.22
N TRP A 639 22.10 -37.39 21.49
CA TRP A 639 21.17 -37.14 22.60
C TRP A 639 21.11 -35.65 22.90
N TRP A 640 19.92 -35.18 23.24
CA TRP A 640 19.61 -33.78 23.51
C TRP A 640 18.81 -33.69 24.80
N ALA A 641 19.13 -32.71 25.64
CA ALA A 641 18.33 -32.38 26.82
C ALA A 641 17.05 -31.66 26.38
N LEU A 642 15.89 -32.11 26.85
CA LEU A 642 14.60 -31.51 26.47
C LEU A 642 14.42 -30.11 27.06
N SER A 643 15.08 -29.82 28.20
CA SER A 643 14.95 -28.56 28.94
C SER A 643 15.50 -27.34 28.19
N ASP A 644 16.63 -27.49 27.52
CA ASP A 644 17.41 -26.40 26.92
C ASP A 644 17.91 -26.71 25.50
N GLY A 645 17.67 -27.93 25.01
CA GLY A 645 18.14 -28.36 23.70
C GLY A 645 19.65 -28.55 23.64
N ALA A 646 20.36 -28.69 24.77
CA ALA A 646 21.81 -28.89 24.76
C ALA A 646 22.17 -30.34 24.36
N PRO A 647 23.25 -30.56 23.57
CA PRO A 647 23.72 -31.90 23.26
C PRO A 647 24.26 -32.59 24.52
N VAL A 648 23.84 -33.83 24.75
CA VAL A 648 24.22 -34.66 25.89
C VAL A 648 25.17 -35.77 25.43
N GLY A 649 26.46 -35.63 25.77
CA GLY A 649 27.49 -36.58 25.35
C GLY A 649 27.87 -36.44 23.87
N GLU A 650 28.76 -37.33 23.41
CA GLU A 650 29.24 -37.35 22.02
C GLU A 650 28.26 -38.07 21.09
N ALA A 651 28.19 -37.61 19.83
CA ALA A 651 27.38 -38.26 18.80
C ALA A 651 27.90 -39.68 18.49
N THR A 652 26.99 -40.64 18.37
CA THR A 652 27.32 -42.06 18.14
C THR A 652 26.87 -42.53 16.77
N THR A 653 27.48 -43.62 16.28
CA THR A 653 27.02 -44.31 15.06
C THR A 653 26.00 -45.41 15.35
N GLU A 654 25.91 -45.83 16.62
CA GLU A 654 24.98 -46.86 17.07
C GLU A 654 23.63 -46.26 17.50
N PRO A 655 22.50 -46.89 17.12
CA PRO A 655 21.17 -46.44 17.51
C PRO A 655 20.93 -46.64 19.03
N PRO A 656 20.01 -45.87 19.64
CA PRO A 656 19.71 -45.99 21.06
C PRO A 656 19.01 -47.32 21.40
N GLU A 657 19.37 -47.94 22.53
CA GLU A 657 18.79 -49.21 23.00
C GLU A 657 17.38 -49.08 23.60
N VAL A 658 16.92 -47.86 23.94
CA VAL A 658 15.68 -47.60 24.69
C VAL A 658 14.77 -46.62 23.94
N LEU A 659 13.51 -47.01 23.75
CA LEU A 659 12.42 -46.24 23.13
C LEU A 659 11.25 -46.15 24.14
N GLU A 660 11.35 -45.30 25.16
CA GLU A 660 10.20 -45.04 26.06
C GLU A 660 9.75 -43.59 25.91
N GLU A 661 8.61 -43.36 25.25
CA GLU A 661 7.99 -42.03 25.16
C GLU A 661 7.74 -41.44 26.57
N PRO A 662 7.91 -40.12 26.76
CA PRO A 662 7.59 -39.46 28.02
C PRO A 662 6.13 -39.73 28.40
N SER A 663 5.90 -40.08 29.68
CA SER A 663 4.58 -40.50 30.16
C SER A 663 3.55 -39.39 30.00
N LYS A 664 2.44 -39.68 29.28
CA LYS A 664 1.27 -38.80 29.12
C LYS A 664 0.47 -38.56 30.42
N ASP A 665 0.93 -39.10 31.54
CA ASP A 665 0.23 -39.12 32.83
C ASP A 665 0.72 -38.01 33.78
N ALA A 666 0.28 -36.77 33.52
CA ALA A 666 0.18 -35.74 34.54
C ALA A 666 -1.03 -34.83 34.23
N GLY A 667 -1.98 -34.77 35.17
CA GLY A 667 -3.34 -34.24 35.01
C GLY A 667 -3.46 -32.82 34.44
N ALA A 668 -4.54 -32.62 33.67
CA ALA A 668 -4.85 -31.47 32.82
C ALA A 668 -5.00 -30.12 33.54
N PRO A 669 -4.87 -29.00 32.80
CA PRO A 669 -6.10 -28.39 32.27
C PRO A 669 -6.00 -27.90 30.80
N SER A 670 -5.82 -28.83 29.84
CA SER A 670 -6.17 -28.72 28.40
C SER A 670 -5.75 -30.01 27.66
N GLY A 671 -6.43 -30.34 26.57
CA GLY A 671 -6.20 -31.58 25.82
C GLY A 671 -4.80 -31.67 25.18
N PRO A 672 -4.36 -32.87 24.76
CA PRO A 672 -3.11 -33.04 24.00
C PRO A 672 -3.15 -32.21 22.70
N LEU A 673 -2.03 -31.65 22.24
CA LEU A 673 -1.98 -30.90 20.98
C LEU A 673 -1.99 -31.86 19.78
N GLU A 674 -2.69 -31.50 18.71
CA GLU A 674 -2.58 -32.10 17.39
C GLU A 674 -1.93 -31.14 16.39
N VAL A 675 -1.30 -31.73 15.38
CA VAL A 675 -0.73 -31.00 14.26
C VAL A 675 -1.68 -31.03 13.10
N VAL A 676 -1.92 -29.87 12.55
CA VAL A 676 -2.77 -29.67 11.39
C VAL A 676 -1.89 -29.43 10.18
N GLN A 677 -1.86 -30.42 9.28
CA GLN A 677 -1.16 -30.35 7.98
C GLN A 677 -2.20 -30.37 6.86
N GLY A 678 -1.93 -29.69 5.74
CA GLY A 678 -2.81 -29.64 4.58
C GLY A 678 -4.12 -28.82 4.72
N GLU A 679 -4.54 -28.41 5.93
CA GLU A 679 -5.67 -27.49 6.11
C GLU A 679 -5.30 -26.03 5.79
N PHE A 680 -4.02 -25.67 5.99
CA PHE A 680 -3.49 -24.30 5.90
C PHE A 680 -2.44 -24.12 4.81
N ASP A 681 -2.48 -24.96 3.76
CA ASP A 681 -1.55 -24.99 2.62
C ASP A 681 -0.99 -23.58 2.28
N PRO A 682 0.33 -23.33 2.42
CA PRO A 682 1.41 -24.26 2.74
C PRO A 682 1.96 -24.12 4.17
N TRP A 683 1.14 -24.25 5.23
CA TRP A 683 1.60 -24.09 6.63
C TRP A 683 1.26 -25.25 7.56
N VAL A 684 2.18 -25.55 8.48
CA VAL A 684 1.99 -26.45 9.62
C VAL A 684 1.39 -25.66 10.79
N GLY A 685 0.21 -26.09 11.22
CA GLY A 685 -0.48 -25.57 12.39
C GLY A 685 -0.40 -26.52 13.59
N VAL A 686 -0.51 -25.97 14.80
CA VAL A 686 -0.66 -26.73 16.05
C VAL A 686 -1.92 -26.26 16.76
N ARG A 687 -2.78 -27.18 17.21
CA ARG A 687 -4.03 -26.86 17.94
C ARG A 687 -4.34 -27.91 19.00
N PRO A 688 -5.19 -27.64 20.01
CA PRO A 688 -5.64 -28.66 20.96
C PRO A 688 -6.50 -29.74 20.30
N ILE A 689 -6.33 -31.00 20.72
CA ILE A 689 -7.14 -32.13 20.26
C ILE A 689 -8.61 -31.90 20.65
N GLY A 690 -9.49 -32.00 19.66
CA GLY A 690 -10.94 -31.79 19.79
C GLY A 690 -11.40 -30.36 19.46
N GLU A 691 -10.48 -29.44 19.18
CA GLU A 691 -10.79 -28.08 18.77
C GLU A 691 -10.64 -27.94 17.25
N GLU A 692 -11.73 -28.11 16.49
CA GLU A 692 -11.71 -28.01 15.01
C GLU A 692 -11.69 -26.55 14.50
N SER A 693 -11.60 -25.58 15.40
CA SER A 693 -11.61 -24.16 15.03
C SER A 693 -10.30 -23.77 14.37
N VAL A 694 -10.39 -23.19 13.17
CA VAL A 694 -9.27 -22.53 12.49
C VAL A 694 -8.63 -21.46 13.38
N ASP A 695 -9.45 -20.78 14.19
CA ASP A 695 -9.04 -19.69 15.08
C ASP A 695 -8.23 -20.20 16.29
N ALA A 696 -8.27 -21.51 16.57
CA ALA A 696 -7.46 -22.16 17.60
C ALA A 696 -6.14 -22.72 17.07
N THR A 697 -5.88 -22.61 15.76
CA THR A 697 -4.68 -23.17 15.14
C THR A 697 -3.54 -22.16 15.08
N ALA A 698 -2.48 -22.47 15.81
CA ALA A 698 -1.23 -21.73 15.82
C ALA A 698 -0.36 -22.12 14.61
N LEU A 699 -0.21 -21.24 13.61
CA LEU A 699 0.70 -21.48 12.49
C LEU A 699 2.16 -21.28 12.93
N VAL A 700 3.00 -22.30 12.71
CA VAL A 700 4.38 -22.31 13.22
C VAL A 700 5.40 -22.15 12.10
N CYS A 701 5.27 -22.91 11.01
CA CYS A 701 6.22 -22.88 9.89
C CYS A 701 5.59 -23.40 8.58
N PRO A 702 6.23 -23.19 7.42
CA PRO A 702 5.71 -23.69 6.16
C PRO A 702 5.72 -25.23 6.09
N GLU A 703 4.79 -25.79 5.32
CA GLU A 703 4.67 -27.22 5.05
C GLU A 703 5.93 -27.74 4.35
N GLY A 704 6.40 -28.93 4.76
CA GLY A 704 7.67 -29.52 4.29
C GLY A 704 8.91 -29.19 5.12
N HIS A 705 8.86 -28.23 6.06
CA HIS A 705 10.00 -27.95 6.96
C HIS A 705 10.05 -28.87 8.18
N VAL A 706 8.89 -29.35 8.61
CA VAL A 706 8.67 -30.28 9.72
C VAL A 706 8.32 -31.65 9.14
N GLY A 707 9.04 -32.67 9.57
CA GLY A 707 8.74 -34.07 9.25
C GLY A 707 7.94 -34.75 10.35
N GLU A 708 8.22 -34.39 11.61
CA GLU A 708 7.60 -35.00 12.78
C GLU A 708 7.27 -33.96 13.85
N VAL A 709 6.17 -34.17 14.57
CA VAL A 709 5.83 -33.38 15.75
C VAL A 709 5.39 -34.28 16.88
N HIS A 710 5.94 -34.01 18.06
CA HIS A 710 5.74 -34.80 19.26
C HIS A 710 5.13 -33.90 20.33
N ALA A 711 3.86 -34.13 20.65
CA ALA A 711 3.17 -33.42 21.72
C ALA A 711 3.68 -33.87 23.11
N LEU A 712 3.91 -32.91 23.99
CA LEU A 712 4.47 -33.08 25.33
C LEU A 712 3.50 -32.55 26.40
N SER A 713 3.83 -32.78 27.68
CA SER A 713 3.05 -32.26 28.80
C SER A 713 3.02 -30.71 28.83
N ALA A 714 1.90 -30.17 29.32
CA ALA A 714 1.66 -28.72 29.50
C ALA A 714 1.62 -27.90 28.20
N GLU A 715 0.96 -28.43 27.15
CA GLU A 715 0.81 -27.78 25.83
C GLU A 715 2.15 -27.43 25.15
N ARG A 716 3.17 -28.27 25.35
CA ARG A 716 4.44 -28.18 24.65
C ARG A 716 4.46 -29.11 23.45
N ALA A 717 5.18 -28.73 22.40
CA ALA A 717 5.39 -29.57 21.24
C ALA A 717 6.85 -29.50 20.78
N LEU A 718 7.46 -30.67 20.54
CA LEU A 718 8.76 -30.81 19.91
C LEU A 718 8.55 -31.00 18.41
N LEU A 719 9.07 -30.08 17.60
CA LEU A 719 9.02 -30.14 16.14
C LEU A 719 10.39 -30.57 15.62
N LEU A 720 10.40 -31.56 14.72
CA LEU A 720 11.60 -32.14 14.12
C LEU A 720 11.41 -32.24 12.60
N GLY A 721 12.49 -32.14 11.84
CA GLY A 721 12.45 -32.44 10.42
C GLY A 721 13.58 -31.81 9.64
N ARG A 722 13.28 -31.42 8.41
CA ARG A 722 14.28 -30.92 7.45
C ARG A 722 15.01 -29.69 7.98
N SER A 723 14.29 -28.80 8.65
CA SER A 723 14.86 -27.53 9.15
C SER A 723 15.62 -27.67 10.48
N GLY A 724 15.64 -28.85 11.09
CA GLY A 724 16.25 -29.10 12.39
C GLY A 724 15.19 -29.39 13.45
N MET A 725 15.37 -28.81 14.63
CA MET A 725 14.55 -29.12 15.81
C MET A 725 14.21 -27.88 16.64
N MET A 726 13.00 -27.80 17.18
CA MET A 726 12.60 -26.75 18.12
C MET A 726 11.57 -27.24 19.13
N LEU A 727 11.58 -26.64 20.32
CA LEU A 727 10.55 -26.85 21.34
C LEU A 727 9.70 -25.60 21.48
N ILE A 728 8.39 -25.75 21.31
CA ILE A 728 7.41 -24.66 21.47
C ILE A 728 6.42 -24.92 22.61
N ASP A 729 5.86 -23.85 23.15
CA ASP A 729 4.79 -23.83 24.17
C ASP A 729 3.61 -22.97 23.67
N THR A 730 2.40 -23.54 23.68
CA THR A 730 1.15 -22.86 23.29
C THR A 730 0.28 -22.42 24.47
N ALA A 731 0.62 -22.80 25.71
CA ALA A 731 -0.22 -22.60 26.91
C ALA A 731 -0.51 -21.15 27.25
N GLN A 732 0.44 -20.24 26.99
CA GLN A 732 0.27 -18.80 27.23
C GLN A 732 -0.25 -18.03 26.01
N GLY A 733 -0.54 -18.74 24.91
CA GLY A 733 -0.95 -18.14 23.65
C GLY A 733 -2.43 -18.21 23.34
N ARG A 734 -3.26 -18.65 24.29
CA ARG A 734 -4.71 -18.59 24.14
C ARG A 734 -5.09 -17.12 23.91
N PRO A 735 -5.59 -16.75 22.72
CA PRO A 735 -6.13 -15.42 22.53
C PRO A 735 -7.23 -15.25 23.59
N GLY A 736 -7.06 -14.31 24.53
CA GLY A 736 -8.21 -13.78 25.24
C GLY A 736 -9.23 -13.30 24.20
N GLU A 737 -10.52 -13.27 24.55
CA GLU A 737 -11.69 -12.97 23.69
C GLU A 737 -11.60 -11.72 22.77
N ARG A 738 -10.46 -11.02 22.72
CA ARG A 738 -10.14 -9.88 21.86
C ARG A 738 -9.10 -10.10 20.76
N ALA A 739 -8.50 -11.28 20.61
CA ALA A 739 -7.39 -11.45 19.64
C ALA A 739 -7.75 -12.08 18.28
N LEU A 740 -9.03 -12.36 18.01
CA LEU A 740 -9.52 -12.58 16.64
C LEU A 740 -10.97 -12.05 16.56
N PRO A 741 -11.29 -11.01 15.75
CA PRO A 741 -12.64 -10.99 15.20
C PRO A 741 -12.77 -12.27 14.36
N PRO A 742 -13.86 -13.03 14.52
CA PRO A 742 -14.05 -14.25 13.77
C PRO A 742 -14.15 -13.86 12.30
N ARG A 743 -13.07 -14.11 11.55
CA ARG A 743 -13.23 -14.64 10.22
C ARG A 743 -12.67 -16.05 10.26
N ALA A 744 -13.44 -16.91 10.93
CA ALA A 744 -13.55 -18.28 10.47
C ALA A 744 -13.64 -18.20 8.95
N ARG A 745 -12.56 -18.58 8.25
CA ARG A 745 -12.66 -18.97 6.86
C ARG A 745 -13.45 -20.28 6.92
N ARG A 746 -14.76 -20.20 7.19
CA ARG A 746 -15.69 -21.20 6.71
C ARG A 746 -15.33 -21.30 5.24
N ARG A 747 -14.78 -22.45 4.83
CA ARG A 747 -14.74 -22.80 3.43
C ARG A 747 -16.21 -22.80 3.00
N ILE A 748 -16.67 -21.65 2.52
CA ILE A 748 -17.90 -21.56 1.76
C ILE A 748 -17.64 -22.52 0.63
N ALA A 749 -18.46 -23.57 0.54
CA ALA A 749 -18.40 -24.49 -0.57
C ALA A 749 -18.82 -23.70 -1.80
N TRP A 750 -17.88 -22.95 -2.37
CA TRP A 750 -18.11 -22.02 -3.47
C TRP A 750 -18.68 -22.76 -4.66
N ARG A 751 -18.45 -24.06 -4.76
CA ARG A 751 -19.09 -24.95 -5.71
C ARG A 751 -20.63 -24.92 -5.61
N THR A 752 -21.21 -25.01 -4.41
CA THR A 752 -22.68 -24.96 -4.23
C THR A 752 -23.22 -23.56 -4.56
N VAL A 753 -22.47 -22.51 -4.18
CA VAL A 753 -22.82 -21.12 -4.51
C VAL A 753 -22.71 -20.87 -6.02
N ASP A 754 -21.68 -21.37 -6.68
CA ASP A 754 -21.44 -21.23 -8.13
C ASP A 754 -22.45 -22.05 -8.94
N GLU A 755 -22.79 -23.26 -8.50
CA GLU A 755 -23.85 -24.06 -9.11
C GLU A 755 -25.21 -23.37 -8.96
N ALA A 756 -25.49 -22.75 -7.81
CA ALA A 756 -26.69 -21.95 -7.62
C ALA A 756 -26.70 -20.71 -8.52
N LEU A 757 -25.59 -19.95 -8.57
CA LEU A 757 -25.46 -18.70 -9.34
C LEU A 757 -25.50 -18.91 -10.86
N TYR A 758 -24.87 -19.97 -11.36
CA TYR A 758 -24.59 -20.16 -12.79
C TYR A 758 -25.19 -21.44 -13.39
N GLY A 759 -25.69 -22.37 -12.58
CA GLY A 759 -26.26 -23.65 -13.03
C GLY A 759 -27.72 -23.56 -13.50
N GLY A 760 -28.33 -22.38 -13.47
CA GLY A 760 -29.74 -22.19 -13.86
C GLY A 760 -30.75 -22.75 -12.85
N VAL A 761 -30.31 -23.17 -11.67
CA VAL A 761 -31.15 -23.67 -10.58
C VAL A 761 -31.72 -22.50 -9.79
N ALA A 762 -32.96 -22.61 -9.30
CA ALA A 762 -33.60 -21.55 -8.54
C ALA A 762 -32.92 -21.36 -7.16
N LEU A 763 -32.69 -20.11 -6.72
CA LEU A 763 -32.01 -19.81 -5.46
C LEU A 763 -32.79 -20.32 -4.24
N THR A 764 -32.14 -21.06 -3.35
CA THR A 764 -32.73 -21.53 -2.09
C THR A 764 -32.05 -20.84 -0.92
N ARG A 765 -32.70 -20.84 0.25
CA ARG A 765 -32.11 -20.31 1.48
C ARG A 765 -30.81 -21.03 1.85
N GLU A 766 -30.72 -22.33 1.61
CA GLU A 766 -29.52 -23.12 1.87
C GLU A 766 -28.33 -22.72 0.99
N HIS A 767 -28.58 -22.30 -0.26
CA HIS A 767 -27.52 -21.82 -1.16
C HIS A 767 -26.93 -20.47 -0.69
N LEU A 768 -27.75 -19.61 -0.07
CA LEU A 768 -27.34 -18.26 0.36
C LEU A 768 -27.03 -18.16 1.86
N SER A 769 -27.47 -19.12 2.68
CA SER A 769 -27.22 -19.16 4.12
C SER A 769 -25.74 -19.05 4.52
N PRO A 770 -24.77 -19.67 3.80
CA PRO A 770 -23.35 -19.48 4.08
C PRO A 770 -22.91 -18.02 3.95
N LEU A 771 -23.49 -17.27 3.02
CA LEU A 771 -23.18 -15.86 2.77
C LEU A 771 -23.92 -14.93 3.73
N PHE A 772 -25.21 -15.17 3.97
CA PHE A 772 -25.98 -14.39 4.93
C PHE A 772 -25.40 -14.47 6.35
N SER A 773 -24.83 -15.62 6.73
CA SER A 773 -24.13 -15.73 8.02
C SER A 773 -22.93 -14.79 8.22
N LEU A 774 -22.42 -14.17 7.14
CA LEU A 774 -21.29 -13.22 7.19
C LEU A 774 -21.70 -11.77 7.42
N ILE A 775 -22.98 -11.43 7.19
CA ILE A 775 -23.45 -10.04 7.12
C ILE A 775 -24.73 -9.79 7.94
N GLY A 776 -25.53 -10.82 8.22
CA GLY A 776 -26.77 -10.70 8.98
C GLY A 776 -27.81 -11.78 8.62
N PRO A 777 -28.72 -12.16 9.54
CA PRO A 777 -29.75 -13.15 9.24
C PRO A 777 -30.67 -12.67 8.11
N PRO A 778 -31.13 -13.57 7.21
CA PRO A 778 -32.05 -13.19 6.15
C PRO A 778 -33.41 -12.78 6.70
N VAL A 779 -33.85 -11.59 6.32
CA VAL A 779 -35.15 -11.01 6.62
C VAL A 779 -36.16 -11.47 5.57
N VAL A 780 -37.31 -11.95 6.03
CA VAL A 780 -38.38 -12.43 5.16
C VAL A 780 -39.62 -11.57 5.33
N ALA A 781 -40.35 -11.37 4.24
CA ALA A 781 -41.66 -10.74 4.25
C ALA A 781 -42.71 -11.73 4.78
N GLY A 782 -43.72 -11.21 5.50
CA GLY A 782 -44.94 -11.97 5.77
C GLY A 782 -45.68 -12.26 4.46
N PRO A 783 -46.09 -13.50 4.15
CA PRO A 783 -46.79 -13.82 2.90
C PRO A 783 -48.04 -12.96 2.66
N GLU A 784 -48.76 -12.61 3.72
CA GLU A 784 -49.94 -11.74 3.72
C GLU A 784 -49.62 -10.25 3.45
N ARG A 785 -48.35 -9.85 3.51
CA ARG A 785 -47.87 -8.48 3.29
C ARG A 785 -47.32 -8.23 1.88
N LEU A 786 -47.19 -9.27 1.05
CA LEU A 786 -46.68 -9.15 -0.32
C LEU A 786 -47.55 -8.28 -1.24
N GLY A 787 -48.85 -8.16 -0.93
CA GLY A 787 -49.78 -7.38 -1.75
C GLY A 787 -49.72 -7.77 -3.24
N PRO A 788 -49.57 -6.81 -4.17
CA PRO A 788 -49.45 -7.09 -5.61
C PRO A 788 -48.26 -8.00 -5.99
N LEU A 789 -47.18 -8.03 -5.21
CA LEU A 789 -46.00 -8.88 -5.47
C LEU A 789 -46.32 -10.37 -5.31
N ALA A 790 -47.41 -10.73 -4.62
CA ALA A 790 -47.87 -12.12 -4.51
C ALA A 790 -48.22 -12.73 -5.88
N ALA A 791 -48.58 -11.90 -6.87
CA ALA A 791 -48.88 -12.34 -8.23
C ALA A 791 -47.62 -12.70 -9.04
N LEU A 792 -46.42 -12.47 -8.49
CA LEU A 792 -45.13 -12.77 -9.12
C LEU A 792 -44.44 -13.92 -8.35
N PRO A 793 -44.64 -15.19 -8.75
CA PRO A 793 -44.25 -16.34 -7.93
C PRO A 793 -42.77 -16.40 -7.58
N GLY A 794 -41.88 -15.98 -8.50
CA GLY A 794 -40.44 -15.92 -8.25
C GLY A 794 -40.07 -14.87 -7.20
N THR A 795 -40.61 -13.67 -7.32
CA THR A 795 -40.38 -12.56 -6.38
C THR A 795 -40.98 -12.86 -5.01
N ALA A 796 -42.21 -13.36 -4.98
CA ALA A 796 -42.90 -13.77 -3.75
C ALA A 796 -42.07 -14.81 -2.99
N ARG A 797 -41.61 -15.87 -3.67
CA ARG A 797 -40.77 -16.91 -3.07
C ARG A 797 -39.46 -16.37 -2.50
N LEU A 798 -38.80 -15.47 -3.24
CA LEU A 798 -37.55 -14.87 -2.77
C LEU A 798 -37.76 -14.03 -1.52
N LEU A 799 -38.85 -13.25 -1.45
CA LEU A 799 -39.14 -12.40 -0.29
C LEU A 799 -39.62 -13.20 0.92
N THR A 800 -40.33 -14.32 0.77
CA THR A 800 -40.91 -15.06 1.89
C THR A 800 -40.10 -16.29 2.35
N GLU A 801 -39.43 -16.99 1.44
CA GLU A 801 -38.74 -18.25 1.75
C GLU A 801 -37.21 -18.12 1.80
N VAL A 802 -36.63 -17.30 0.91
CA VAL A 802 -35.18 -17.10 0.82
C VAL A 802 -34.73 -15.95 1.70
N GLY A 803 -35.47 -14.84 1.65
CA GLY A 803 -35.21 -13.60 2.38
C GLY A 803 -34.14 -12.72 1.73
N LEU A 804 -34.12 -11.46 2.17
CA LEU A 804 -33.10 -10.47 1.83
C LEU A 804 -32.14 -10.29 3.02
N PRO A 805 -30.86 -9.99 2.80
CA PRO A 805 -29.90 -9.82 3.89
C PRO A 805 -30.20 -8.55 4.71
N ALA A 806 -30.29 -8.66 6.03
CA ALA A 806 -30.22 -7.50 6.92
C ALA A 806 -28.78 -6.98 6.93
N SER A 807 -28.46 -6.08 6.01
CA SER A 807 -27.11 -5.51 5.89
C SER A 807 -27.17 -4.01 6.11
N GLU A 808 -26.87 -3.56 7.34
CA GLU A 808 -26.78 -2.13 7.70
C GLU A 808 -25.74 -1.38 6.85
N ILE A 809 -24.75 -2.10 6.32
CA ILE A 809 -23.61 -1.52 5.58
C ILE A 809 -23.97 -1.20 4.11
N TRP A 810 -24.97 -1.87 3.52
CA TRP A 810 -25.24 -1.79 2.06
C TRP A 810 -26.70 -1.45 1.75
N PHE A 811 -27.63 -1.98 2.56
CA PHE A 811 -29.07 -1.81 2.40
C PHE A 811 -29.73 -1.57 3.76
N GLU A 812 -29.57 -0.36 4.27
CA GLU A 812 -30.09 0.03 5.58
C GLU A 812 -31.63 -0.05 5.61
N GLY A 813 -32.17 -0.43 6.77
CA GLY A 813 -33.61 -0.57 7.01
C GLY A 813 -34.27 -1.80 6.34
N THR A 814 -33.51 -2.71 5.72
CA THR A 814 -34.07 -3.95 5.13
C THR A 814 -34.88 -4.77 6.15
N ASP A 815 -34.44 -4.82 7.41
CA ASP A 815 -35.11 -5.46 8.54
C ASP A 815 -36.41 -4.75 8.95
N ARG A 816 -36.53 -3.44 8.74
CA ARG A 816 -37.74 -2.64 8.94
C ARG A 816 -38.71 -2.75 7.75
N PHE A 817 -38.19 -2.69 6.52
CA PHE A 817 -39.00 -2.55 5.30
C PHE A 817 -39.43 -3.89 4.72
N VAL A 818 -38.58 -4.92 4.66
CA VAL A 818 -38.96 -6.21 4.06
C VAL A 818 -40.10 -6.91 4.79
N PRO A 819 -40.23 -6.86 6.13
CA PRO A 819 -41.38 -7.46 6.80
C PRO A 819 -42.71 -6.75 6.50
N THR A 820 -42.66 -5.45 6.16
CA THR A 820 -43.84 -4.58 6.02
C THR A 820 -44.16 -4.18 4.57
N LEU A 821 -43.17 -4.25 3.66
CA LEU A 821 -43.18 -3.89 2.23
C LEU A 821 -43.96 -2.62 1.90
N PRO A 822 -43.67 -1.48 2.55
CA PRO A 822 -44.41 -0.25 2.31
C PRO A 822 -44.27 0.20 0.86
N ARG A 823 -45.30 0.89 0.35
CA ARG A 823 -45.27 1.39 -1.02
C ARG A 823 -44.41 2.65 -1.08
N ILE A 824 -43.71 2.82 -2.18
CA ILE A 824 -42.98 4.03 -2.48
C ILE A 824 -43.88 5.28 -2.32
N GLY A 825 -43.41 6.28 -1.56
CA GLY A 825 -44.16 7.51 -1.27
C GLY A 825 -45.28 7.38 -0.22
N SER A 826 -45.23 6.39 0.67
CA SER A 826 -46.12 6.31 1.84
C SER A 826 -45.37 6.70 3.13
N GLU A 827 -45.12 7.99 3.35
CA GLU A 827 -44.93 8.49 4.71
C GLU A 827 -46.16 9.31 5.15
N SER A 828 -46.62 8.94 6.34
CA SER A 828 -47.75 9.43 7.14
C SER A 828 -49.17 9.34 6.54
N GLU A 829 -50.03 8.56 7.22
CA GLU A 829 -51.49 8.62 7.04
C GLU A 829 -52.07 9.99 7.49
N GLU A 830 -51.27 10.84 8.14
CA GLU A 830 -51.67 12.19 8.57
C GLU A 830 -51.72 13.21 7.41
N GLU A 831 -50.93 13.04 6.34
CA GLU A 831 -50.98 13.94 5.16
C GLU A 831 -52.03 13.52 4.11
N ARG A 832 -52.59 12.31 4.20
CA ARG A 832 -53.58 11.80 3.23
C ARG A 832 -55.00 12.27 3.49
N GLU A 833 -55.35 12.70 4.69
CA GLU A 833 -56.71 13.19 4.98
C GLU A 833 -57.01 14.57 4.38
N GLU A 834 -56.02 15.32 3.89
CA GLU A 834 -56.23 16.59 3.17
C GLU A 834 -56.29 16.47 1.64
N ALA A 835 -55.96 15.31 1.07
CA ALA A 835 -55.88 15.11 -0.39
C ALA A 835 -56.99 14.21 -0.95
N ASP A 836 -58.12 14.08 -0.24
CA ASP A 836 -59.27 13.32 -0.75
C ASP A 836 -60.14 14.22 -1.64
N GLY A 837 -59.80 14.26 -2.92
CA GLY A 837 -60.48 15.11 -3.88
C GLY A 837 -60.01 14.94 -5.31
N ALA A 838 -60.52 13.90 -5.97
CA ALA A 838 -60.35 13.54 -7.38
C ALA A 838 -59.16 12.61 -7.66
N GLY A 839 -59.51 11.35 -7.93
CA GLY A 839 -58.62 10.35 -8.49
C GLY A 839 -57.89 10.86 -9.72
N ARG A 840 -56.63 11.22 -9.52
CA ARG A 840 -55.60 11.11 -10.52
C ARG A 840 -54.72 9.96 -10.10
N ASP A 841 -54.78 8.89 -10.88
CA ASP A 841 -53.70 7.93 -10.97
C ASP A 841 -52.51 8.70 -11.53
N ASP A 842 -51.68 9.26 -10.64
CA ASP A 842 -50.60 10.22 -10.98
C ASP A 842 -49.45 9.59 -11.80
N GLY A 843 -49.64 8.40 -12.36
CA GLY A 843 -48.63 7.71 -13.16
C GLY A 843 -47.38 7.35 -12.36
N ARG A 844 -47.42 7.47 -11.03
CA ARG A 844 -46.30 7.11 -10.16
C ARG A 844 -46.14 5.58 -10.18
N PRO A 845 -44.93 5.08 -10.42
CA PRO A 845 -44.71 3.64 -10.56
C PRO A 845 -45.03 2.90 -9.26
N HIS A 846 -45.85 1.85 -9.34
CA HIS A 846 -46.20 1.03 -8.19
C HIS A 846 -45.06 0.10 -7.81
N ALA A 847 -44.33 0.45 -6.74
CA ALA A 847 -43.24 -0.34 -6.19
C ALA A 847 -43.31 -0.41 -4.66
N SER A 848 -42.74 -1.46 -4.07
CA SER A 848 -42.54 -1.58 -2.62
C SER A 848 -41.09 -1.35 -2.26
N VAL A 849 -40.86 -0.55 -1.22
CA VAL A 849 -39.52 -0.29 -0.67
C VAL A 849 -39.02 -1.54 0.06
N ILE A 850 -37.78 -1.91 -0.20
CA ILE A 850 -37.11 -3.06 0.43
C ILE A 850 -35.87 -2.66 1.24
N GLY A 851 -35.42 -1.40 1.14
CA GLY A 851 -34.28 -0.84 1.87
C GLY A 851 -33.86 0.51 1.28
N TYR A 852 -32.82 1.11 1.84
CA TYR A 852 -32.14 2.29 1.30
C TYR A 852 -30.78 1.94 0.69
N VAL A 853 -30.22 2.84 -0.12
CA VAL A 853 -28.83 2.77 -0.58
C VAL A 853 -28.10 4.03 -0.09
N GLY A 854 -26.98 3.87 0.63
CA GLY A 854 -26.19 5.01 1.12
C GLY A 854 -26.78 5.70 2.35
N ASP A 855 -26.68 7.04 2.40
CA ASP A 855 -27.06 7.94 3.52
C ASP A 855 -28.58 8.16 3.68
N GLU A 856 -29.39 7.11 3.46
CA GLU A 856 -30.86 7.12 3.53
C GLU A 856 -31.60 7.97 2.47
N SER A 857 -30.89 8.65 1.56
CA SER A 857 -31.51 9.55 0.58
C SER A 857 -32.19 8.86 -0.62
N ILE A 858 -31.81 7.62 -0.97
CA ILE A 858 -32.33 6.89 -2.14
C ILE A 858 -32.94 5.53 -1.77
N GLN A 859 -34.19 5.31 -2.15
CA GLN A 859 -34.96 4.09 -1.87
C GLN A 859 -34.66 2.98 -2.90
N LEU A 860 -34.39 1.78 -2.41
CA LEU A 860 -34.36 0.56 -3.20
C LEU A 860 -35.73 -0.10 -3.19
N CYS A 861 -36.30 -0.34 -4.38
CA CYS A 861 -37.68 -0.81 -4.50
C CYS A 861 -37.83 -2.00 -5.46
N VAL A 862 -38.91 -2.77 -5.28
CA VAL A 862 -39.36 -3.82 -6.19
C VAL A 862 -40.67 -3.41 -6.85
N GLU A 863 -40.67 -3.32 -8.19
CA GLU A 863 -41.83 -2.94 -8.98
C GLU A 863 -42.90 -4.04 -8.99
N HIS A 864 -44.15 -3.69 -8.70
CA HIS A 864 -45.26 -4.62 -8.50
C HIS A 864 -45.65 -5.41 -9.75
N GLY A 865 -45.59 -4.78 -10.93
CA GLY A 865 -46.03 -5.40 -12.18
C GLY A 865 -44.98 -6.30 -12.83
N THR A 866 -43.69 -6.12 -12.52
CA THR A 866 -42.58 -6.76 -13.25
C THR A 866 -41.62 -7.52 -12.33
N GLY A 867 -41.61 -7.22 -11.02
CA GLY A 867 -40.64 -7.78 -10.07
C GLY A 867 -39.23 -7.26 -10.27
N ARG A 868 -39.06 -6.18 -11.06
CA ARG A 868 -37.79 -5.50 -11.29
C ARG A 868 -37.34 -4.75 -10.05
N VAL A 869 -36.02 -4.68 -9.86
CA VAL A 869 -35.42 -3.90 -8.79
C VAL A 869 -34.98 -2.56 -9.36
N VAL A 870 -35.40 -1.48 -8.71
CA VAL A 870 -35.26 -0.09 -9.17
C VAL A 870 -34.79 0.76 -7.99
N MET A 871 -34.12 1.87 -8.29
CA MET A 871 -33.86 2.93 -7.32
C MET A 871 -34.84 4.06 -7.55
N ALA A 872 -35.29 4.64 -6.45
CA ALA A 872 -36.15 5.80 -6.46
C ALA A 872 -35.64 6.89 -5.52
N ASP A 873 -35.68 8.11 -6.03
CA ASP A 873 -35.34 9.33 -5.31
C ASP A 873 -36.63 10.12 -5.16
N ASN A 874 -36.97 10.53 -3.93
CA ASN A 874 -38.17 11.30 -3.62
C ASN A 874 -39.49 10.70 -4.18
N GLY A 875 -39.57 9.37 -4.26
CA GLY A 875 -40.76 8.64 -4.71
C GLY A 875 -40.88 8.46 -6.22
N GLU A 876 -39.92 8.94 -7.02
CA GLU A 876 -39.85 8.70 -8.46
C GLU A 876 -38.75 7.69 -8.82
N ILE A 877 -39.05 6.73 -9.70
CA ILE A 877 -38.02 5.79 -10.17
C ILE A 877 -37.03 6.52 -11.07
N VAL A 878 -35.78 6.58 -10.61
CA VAL A 878 -34.70 7.26 -11.32
C VAL A 878 -33.94 6.29 -12.22
N CYS A 879 -33.73 5.05 -11.76
CA CYS A 879 -33.01 4.07 -12.55
C CYS A 879 -33.42 2.62 -12.29
N LEU A 880 -33.21 1.77 -13.29
CA LEU A 880 -33.37 0.32 -13.19
C LEU A 880 -32.06 -0.27 -12.69
N VAL A 881 -32.12 -1.03 -11.60
CA VAL A 881 -30.96 -1.72 -11.02
C VAL A 881 -30.82 -3.10 -11.65
N ASN A 882 -31.90 -3.89 -11.63
CA ASN A 882 -31.90 -5.24 -12.20
C ASN A 882 -33.23 -5.62 -12.84
N SER A 883 -33.13 -6.51 -13.82
CA SER A 883 -34.27 -7.05 -14.57
C SER A 883 -35.26 -7.86 -13.72
N SER A 884 -34.85 -8.34 -12.54
CA SER A 884 -35.69 -9.02 -11.55
C SER A 884 -35.02 -9.06 -10.17
N LEU A 885 -35.79 -9.36 -9.12
CA LEU A 885 -35.25 -9.60 -7.78
C LEU A 885 -34.29 -10.81 -7.71
N ASP A 886 -34.52 -11.85 -8.52
CA ASP A 886 -33.62 -13.01 -8.62
C ASP A 886 -32.26 -12.60 -9.22
N ALA A 887 -32.29 -11.84 -10.31
CA ALA A 887 -31.08 -11.29 -10.93
C ALA A 887 -30.33 -10.35 -9.97
N PHE A 888 -31.06 -9.50 -9.24
CA PHE A 888 -30.49 -8.64 -8.21
C PHE A 888 -29.75 -9.44 -7.14
N LEU A 889 -30.41 -10.44 -6.54
CA LEU A 889 -29.80 -11.28 -5.50
C LEU A 889 -28.59 -12.06 -6.00
N ARG A 890 -28.62 -12.58 -7.23
CA ARG A 890 -27.48 -13.27 -7.84
C ARG A 890 -26.31 -12.34 -8.12
N CYS A 891 -26.57 -11.18 -8.71
CA CYS A 891 -25.55 -10.18 -9.00
C CYS A 891 -24.90 -9.68 -7.70
N TRP A 892 -25.72 -9.39 -6.70
CA TRP A 892 -25.24 -8.99 -5.38
C TRP A 892 -24.46 -10.13 -4.69
N THR A 893 -24.90 -11.38 -4.79
CA THR A 893 -24.17 -12.54 -4.26
C THR A 893 -22.81 -12.71 -4.94
N VAL A 894 -22.72 -12.48 -6.25
CA VAL A 894 -21.46 -12.46 -7.00
C VAL A 894 -20.56 -11.32 -6.54
N ALA A 895 -21.11 -10.12 -6.31
CA ALA A 895 -20.38 -8.98 -5.80
C ALA A 895 -19.89 -9.19 -4.36
N LEU A 896 -20.71 -9.75 -3.47
CA LEU A 896 -20.31 -10.09 -2.12
C LEU A 896 -19.26 -11.19 -2.11
N LYS A 897 -19.44 -12.24 -2.93
CA LYS A 897 -18.39 -13.24 -3.17
C LYS A 897 -17.11 -12.53 -3.59
N ALA A 898 -17.21 -11.57 -4.50
CA ALA A 898 -16.07 -10.79 -4.97
C ALA A 898 -15.39 -10.01 -3.85
N VAL A 899 -16.12 -9.28 -3.02
CA VAL A 899 -15.56 -8.58 -1.86
C VAL A 899 -14.87 -9.55 -0.88
N VAL A 900 -15.50 -10.69 -0.58
CA VAL A 900 -14.94 -11.71 0.31
C VAL A 900 -13.69 -12.38 -0.28
N THR A 901 -13.61 -12.54 -1.61
CA THR A 901 -12.42 -13.10 -2.28
C THR A 901 -11.36 -12.06 -2.64
N SER A 902 -11.73 -10.79 -2.81
CA SER A 902 -10.85 -9.66 -3.13
C SER A 902 -10.14 -9.10 -1.91
N ASN A 903 -10.79 -9.11 -0.73
CA ASN A 903 -10.13 -8.81 0.55
C ASN A 903 -9.02 -9.83 0.94
N ALA A 904 -8.77 -10.82 0.07
CA ALA A 904 -7.72 -11.82 0.20
C ALA A 904 -6.68 -11.75 -0.93
N ARG A 905 -6.72 -10.73 -1.80
CA ARG A 905 -5.91 -10.60 -3.02
C ARG A 905 -5.27 -9.22 -3.18
N ASP A 906 -4.18 -9.17 -3.95
CA ASP A 906 -3.42 -7.96 -4.32
C ASP A 906 -4.27 -7.01 -5.20
N GLU A 907 -4.07 -5.70 -5.10
CA GLU A 907 -4.73 -4.66 -5.91
C GLU A 907 -4.58 -4.89 -7.42
N ARG A 908 -3.51 -5.55 -7.88
CA ARG A 908 -3.30 -5.90 -9.29
C ARG A 908 -4.15 -7.08 -9.76
N GLU A 909 -4.47 -8.04 -8.88
CA GLU A 909 -5.41 -9.12 -9.18
C GLU A 909 -6.87 -8.64 -9.18
N ALA A 910 -7.14 -7.49 -8.57
CA ALA A 910 -8.48 -6.93 -8.45
C ALA A 910 -9.07 -6.57 -9.83
N ASP A 911 -8.26 -6.17 -10.81
CA ASP A 911 -8.73 -5.81 -12.15
C ASP A 911 -9.06 -7.04 -13.01
N GLU A 912 -8.22 -8.08 -13.01
CA GLU A 912 -8.54 -9.35 -13.69
C GLU A 912 -9.76 -10.04 -13.06
N PHE A 913 -9.84 -9.94 -11.73
CA PHE A 913 -10.97 -10.43 -10.98
C PHE A 913 -12.23 -9.60 -11.25
N ARG A 914 -12.12 -8.28 -11.34
CA ARG A 914 -13.20 -7.37 -11.75
C ARG A 914 -13.68 -7.73 -13.15
N ASP A 915 -12.78 -7.97 -14.11
CA ASP A 915 -13.12 -8.40 -15.47
C ASP A 915 -13.75 -9.79 -15.52
N HIS A 916 -13.31 -10.70 -14.66
CA HIS A 916 -13.97 -11.99 -14.47
C HIS A 916 -15.40 -11.80 -13.95
N ILE A 917 -15.58 -10.98 -12.92
CA ILE A 917 -16.87 -10.70 -12.29
C ILE A 917 -17.79 -9.97 -13.26
N LEU A 918 -17.33 -8.96 -13.99
CA LEU A 918 -18.10 -8.24 -15.01
C LEU A 918 -18.56 -9.18 -16.14
N ARG A 919 -17.69 -10.09 -16.60
CA ARG A 919 -18.07 -11.13 -17.58
C ARG A 919 -19.12 -12.10 -17.02
N ARG A 920 -19.11 -12.37 -15.72
CA ARG A 920 -20.09 -13.25 -15.05
C ARG A 920 -21.41 -12.55 -14.76
N LEU A 921 -21.38 -11.30 -14.31
CA LEU A 921 -22.55 -10.44 -14.12
C LEU A 921 -23.28 -10.22 -15.44
N GLY A 922 -22.55 -9.98 -16.53
CA GLY A 922 -23.13 -9.86 -17.88
C GLY A 922 -23.81 -11.14 -18.40
N ARG A 923 -23.49 -12.32 -17.82
CA ARG A 923 -24.21 -13.58 -18.09
C ARG A 923 -25.49 -13.73 -17.27
N ILE A 924 -25.54 -13.15 -16.06
CA ILE A 924 -26.69 -13.23 -15.15
C ILE A 924 -27.76 -12.21 -15.57
N ASP A 925 -27.37 -10.96 -15.81
CA ASP A 925 -28.27 -9.91 -16.28
C ASP A 925 -27.63 -9.11 -17.43
N PRO A 926 -27.96 -9.45 -18.69
CA PRO A 926 -27.43 -8.74 -19.85
C PRO A 926 -27.85 -7.26 -19.90
N ALA A 927 -28.91 -6.86 -19.19
CA ALA A 927 -29.37 -5.46 -19.20
C ALA A 927 -28.45 -4.54 -18.38
N CYS A 928 -27.78 -5.08 -17.35
CA CYS A 928 -26.77 -4.36 -16.57
C CYS A 928 -25.56 -3.91 -17.40
N THR A 929 -25.35 -4.48 -18.60
CA THR A 929 -24.22 -4.16 -19.51
C THR A 929 -24.61 -3.36 -20.75
N ARG A 930 -25.91 -3.05 -20.99
CA ARG A 930 -26.41 -2.61 -22.32
C ARG A 930 -27.09 -1.24 -22.40
N ARG A 931 -27.32 -0.50 -21.31
CA ARG A 931 -27.96 0.83 -21.39
C ARG A 931 -26.92 1.95 -21.42
N ALA A 932 -26.94 2.76 -22.48
CA ALA A 932 -26.23 4.03 -22.55
C ALA A 932 -26.93 5.05 -21.63
N VAL A 933 -26.45 5.18 -20.40
CA VAL A 933 -26.83 6.27 -19.50
C VAL A 933 -26.13 7.54 -20.00
N ARG A 934 -26.88 8.63 -20.19
CA ARG A 934 -26.28 9.96 -20.43
C ARG A 934 -25.78 10.46 -19.08
N GLY A 935 -24.47 10.39 -18.91
CA GLY A 935 -23.78 10.49 -17.62
C GLY A 935 -22.80 9.34 -17.58
N SER A 936 -21.54 9.63 -17.23
CA SER A 936 -20.42 8.69 -17.38
C SER A 936 -20.77 7.31 -16.80
N LEU A 937 -20.80 6.28 -17.66
CA LEU A 937 -20.93 4.88 -17.23
C LEU A 937 -19.69 4.39 -16.44
N THR A 938 -18.63 5.20 -16.41
CA THR A 938 -17.46 5.09 -15.51
C THR A 938 -17.76 5.51 -14.07
N THR A 939 -18.93 6.07 -13.75
CA THR A 939 -19.25 6.60 -12.40
C THR A 939 -20.58 6.11 -11.83
N MET A 940 -21.06 4.88 -12.14
CA MET A 940 -22.22 4.34 -11.41
C MET A 940 -22.19 2.85 -11.09
N TRP A 941 -21.53 1.98 -11.86
CA TRP A 941 -21.23 0.62 -11.37
C TRP A 941 -19.92 0.59 -10.58
N PRO A 942 -18.89 1.38 -10.96
CA PRO A 942 -17.86 1.79 -10.02
C PRO A 942 -18.54 2.43 -8.83
N GLN A 943 -19.41 3.43 -8.93
CA GLN A 943 -20.07 4.00 -7.74
C GLN A 943 -20.89 3.00 -6.89
N LEU A 944 -21.64 2.04 -7.43
CA LEU A 944 -22.36 1.06 -6.57
C LEU A 944 -21.46 0.00 -5.91
N VAL A 945 -20.31 -0.31 -6.51
CA VAL A 945 -19.29 -1.24 -5.96
C VAL A 945 -18.17 -0.49 -5.20
N SER A 946 -17.94 0.78 -5.53
CA SER A 946 -16.94 1.73 -5.00
C SER A 946 -17.51 2.54 -3.85
N ASP A 947 -18.82 2.79 -3.80
CA ASP A 947 -19.49 3.32 -2.60
C ASP A 947 -19.71 2.21 -1.57
N SER A 948 -19.69 0.94 -1.98
CA SER A 948 -19.44 -0.18 -1.05
C SER A 948 -17.95 -0.41 -0.75
N THR A 949 -17.07 0.39 -1.36
CA THR A 949 -15.64 0.52 -0.99
C THR A 949 -15.36 1.86 -0.27
N TYR A 950 -16.39 2.65 0.06
CA TYR A 950 -16.26 3.80 0.97
C TYR A 950 -16.46 3.42 2.45
N ILE A 951 -16.42 2.12 2.77
CA ILE A 951 -16.48 1.56 4.14
C ILE A 951 -15.24 0.67 4.43
N LEU A 952 -14.20 0.75 3.60
CA LEU A 952 -12.86 0.21 3.90
C LEU A 952 -11.72 1.19 3.57
N GLU A 953 -12.03 2.49 3.48
CA GLU A 953 -11.21 3.54 4.13
C GLU A 953 -11.93 3.92 5.43
#